data_AF-A0A370WT63-F1
#
_entry.id   AF-A0A370WT63-F1
#
_cell.length_a   1.000
_cell.length_b   1.000
_cell.length_c   1.000
_cell.angle_alpha   90.00
_cell.angle_beta   90.00
_cell.angle_gamma   90.00
#
_symmetry.space_group_name_H-M   'P 1'
#
loop_
_entity.id
_entity.type
_entity.pdbx_description
1 polymer ?
#
loop_
_entity_poly.entity_id
_entity_poly.type
_entity_poly.pdbx_seq_one_letter_code
_entity_poly.pdbx_strand_id
1 'polypeptide(L)'
;MSLRRRCRAHCRAACVGAKEVMSTHMVMEHVEIPAGPDIRDYAAIGNCRGVALVHKEGRVDWCALERFDAAPVCLRLLDDRIGGYLDTRPTDAFVATRRYVPDTNVLETTLATTSGVARVIDFMPLGREPGAASDDFVTVHALAWLVRVIDAVEGDIEFELDVLPSTQWALRAPQVHRVEQGIAWERGALLCDRPIGMRGTHASGVIRLRAGERMRVVLMAGKSPAPSAVLASVDRLLDITLAYWNAWISRCGYKGPYVAAVQRSALALKLLTYAPSGAIIAAATTSLPETLGGGRNWDYRLSWVRDSTLTLFALSALGYHDEPEAFRQFLFDHGVGEIFPTQIVYGIRGEVNLDERELTHLRGYCGSHPVRVGNAAHRQRQFDVYGDVMDWLTLRRELGGSLSPSELTILRRTADYVAEHWTEPGQGFWEERDKPEQFVYGNMMCWVALDRAQELLDCRDYEGVMSTMVQDIHRHGIAPEGYLRKCYEHDTIDAVALRAPIIDFPLPTGCLQATIDEVMAKLVTPGGVYRYKGGDGLDGDEGTFVACGFWLVDALLFTGKTAQAKEWFETMLRQSNDVGLYAEEIDAENNRFLGNFPQGLSHLALIHSATLLDIVEHDGTEALRGTHADRVQHARRMMAEAARETPQSIIDARDWVLDAAALGLSGVVSEKSPREGHA
;
A
#
# COMPACT_ATOMS: atom_id res chain seq x y z
N MET A 1 -85.20 43.76 -14.06
CA MET A 1 -85.90 44.53 -13.01
C MET A 1 -85.11 44.42 -11.71
N SER A 2 -84.59 45.55 -11.19
CA SER A 2 -84.41 45.90 -9.75
C SER A 2 -83.84 44.82 -8.78
N LEU A 3 -82.66 44.85 -8.14
CA LEU A 3 -81.83 45.88 -7.46
C LEU A 3 -80.39 45.31 -7.34
N ARG A 4 -79.26 45.93 -7.74
CA ARG A 4 -78.48 47.07 -7.19
C ARG A 4 -78.08 47.02 -5.69
N ARG A 5 -76.75 46.96 -5.47
CA ARG A 5 -75.90 47.42 -4.32
C ARG A 5 -75.77 46.43 -3.14
N ARG A 6 -74.58 46.14 -2.57
CA ARG A 6 -73.44 47.01 -2.19
C ARG A 6 -72.11 46.25 -2.13
N CYS A 7 -71.03 46.93 -2.52
CA CYS A 7 -69.63 46.62 -2.17
C CYS A 7 -69.37 46.75 -0.66
N ARG A 8 -68.54 45.87 -0.08
CA ARG A 8 -67.14 46.16 0.33
C ARG A 8 -66.58 45.04 1.23
N ALA A 9 -65.37 44.60 0.86
CA ALA A 9 -64.25 44.23 1.73
C ALA A 9 -64.46 43.14 2.79
N HIS A 10 -63.99 41.92 2.50
CA HIS A 10 -62.96 41.18 3.27
C HIS A 10 -63.01 39.71 2.85
N CYS A 11 -62.20 39.32 1.86
CA CYS A 11 -61.72 37.95 1.65
C CYS A 11 -60.82 37.92 0.41
N ARG A 12 -59.54 38.27 0.59
CA ARG A 12 -58.45 37.84 -0.29
C ARG A 12 -57.40 37.19 0.59
N ALA A 13 -57.64 35.92 0.94
CA ALA A 13 -56.64 35.01 1.47
C ALA A 13 -57.23 33.59 1.40
N ALA A 14 -57.09 32.94 0.25
CA ALA A 14 -57.14 31.49 0.03
C ALA A 14 -57.51 31.22 -1.44
N CYS A 15 -56.77 30.31 -2.07
CA CYS A 15 -56.98 29.77 -3.43
C CYS A 15 -56.54 30.63 -4.62
N VAL A 16 -55.23 30.85 -4.76
CA VAL A 16 -54.55 30.76 -6.06
C VAL A 16 -53.24 30.02 -5.82
N GLY A 17 -53.25 28.70 -5.97
CA GLY A 17 -52.08 27.84 -5.82
C GLY A 17 -51.98 26.93 -7.05
N ALA A 18 -51.71 27.52 -8.20
CA ALA A 18 -51.44 26.78 -9.43
C ALA A 18 -50.56 27.64 -10.35
N LYS A 19 -49.40 27.08 -10.69
CA LYS A 19 -48.30 27.55 -11.57
C LYS A 19 -47.11 28.19 -10.84
N GLU A 20 -45.94 27.71 -11.25
CA GLU A 20 -44.56 28.05 -10.85
C GLU A 20 -43.99 27.31 -9.64
N VAL A 21 -43.63 26.04 -9.85
CA VAL A 21 -42.37 25.51 -9.31
C VAL A 21 -41.60 25.03 -10.54
N MET A 22 -40.57 25.80 -10.90
CA MET A 22 -39.60 25.42 -11.92
C MET A 22 -38.96 24.09 -11.50
N SER A 23 -39.02 23.11 -12.41
CA SER A 23 -38.16 21.94 -12.35
C SER A 23 -36.72 22.40 -12.56
N THR A 24 -35.98 22.61 -11.47
CA THR A 24 -34.52 22.67 -11.54
C THR A 24 -34.04 21.24 -11.78
N HIS A 25 -34.05 20.80 -13.04
CA HIS A 25 -33.16 19.72 -13.45
C HIS A 25 -31.76 20.26 -13.20
N MET A 26 -31.13 19.75 -12.15
CA MET A 26 -29.71 19.91 -11.93
C MET A 26 -29.05 19.26 -13.14
N VAL A 27 -28.66 20.09 -14.10
CA VAL A 27 -27.79 19.69 -15.19
C VAL A 27 -26.53 19.24 -14.49
N MET A 28 -26.28 17.93 -14.42
CA MET A 28 -24.95 17.42 -14.20
C MET A 28 -24.11 18.01 -15.33
N GLU A 29 -23.37 19.07 -15.06
CA GLU A 29 -22.26 19.44 -15.92
C GLU A 29 -21.40 18.18 -16.02
N HIS A 30 -21.31 17.60 -17.22
CA HIS A 30 -20.26 16.65 -17.52
C HIS A 30 -18.95 17.39 -17.31
N VAL A 31 -18.36 17.25 -16.12
CA VAL A 31 -16.99 17.66 -15.87
C VAL A 31 -16.17 16.81 -16.83
N GLU A 32 -15.64 17.42 -17.89
CA GLU A 32 -14.64 16.77 -18.74
C GLU A 32 -13.45 16.42 -17.84
N ILE A 33 -13.37 15.17 -17.42
CA ILE A 33 -12.24 14.67 -16.64
C ILE A 33 -11.01 14.78 -17.54
N PRO A 34 -10.00 15.59 -17.16
CA PRO A 34 -8.78 15.71 -17.94
C PRO A 34 -8.16 14.33 -18.16
N ALA A 35 -7.78 14.04 -19.41
CA ALA A 35 -7.10 12.78 -19.75
C ALA A 35 -5.72 12.74 -19.09
N GLY A 36 -5.60 12.09 -17.94
CA GLY A 36 -4.33 11.71 -17.32
C GLY A 36 -3.99 10.24 -17.57
N PRO A 37 -2.72 9.83 -17.38
CA PRO A 37 -2.30 8.46 -17.56
C PRO A 37 -2.97 7.54 -16.54
N ASP A 38 -3.37 6.34 -16.96
CA ASP A 38 -3.96 5.36 -16.05
C ASP A 38 -2.94 4.94 -14.98
N ILE A 39 -3.35 4.88 -13.72
CA ILE A 39 -2.51 4.37 -12.61
C ILE A 39 -2.03 2.95 -12.94
N ARG A 40 -2.84 2.17 -13.67
CA ARG A 40 -2.52 0.81 -14.13
C ARG A 40 -1.27 0.75 -15.00
N ASP A 41 -0.92 1.84 -15.69
CA ASP A 41 0.25 1.91 -16.57
C ASP A 41 1.58 2.10 -15.81
N TYR A 42 1.58 2.11 -14.47
CA TYR A 42 2.80 2.30 -13.68
C TYR A 42 3.33 0.99 -13.08
N ALA A 43 4.66 0.85 -13.06
CA ALA A 43 5.38 -0.13 -12.26
C ALA A 43 6.08 0.59 -11.11
N ALA A 44 6.28 -0.08 -9.98
CA ALA A 44 6.99 0.47 -8.83
C ALA A 44 8.40 -0.11 -8.71
N ILE A 45 9.38 0.75 -8.44
CA ILE A 45 10.73 0.35 -8.02
C ILE A 45 11.08 1.07 -6.72
N GLY A 46 11.87 0.44 -5.86
CA GLY A 46 12.16 0.97 -4.54
C GLY A 46 13.28 0.21 -3.87
N ASN A 47 13.76 0.75 -2.75
CA ASN A 47 14.89 0.20 -1.99
C ASN A 47 14.64 0.20 -0.48
N CYS A 48 13.39 -0.03 -0.06
CA CYS A 48 13.00 -0.03 1.35
C CYS A 48 13.26 1.32 2.06
N ARG A 49 13.37 2.41 1.29
CA ARG A 49 13.63 3.77 1.76
C ARG A 49 12.87 4.78 0.93
N GLY A 50 13.10 4.75 -0.38
CA GLY A 50 12.38 5.54 -1.37
C GLY A 50 11.65 4.66 -2.39
N VAL A 51 10.86 5.32 -3.23
CA VAL A 51 10.07 4.67 -4.29
C VAL A 51 9.96 5.55 -5.52
N ALA A 52 9.93 4.93 -6.69
CA ALA A 52 9.60 5.58 -7.95
C ALA A 52 8.53 4.79 -8.72
N LEU A 53 7.63 5.50 -9.40
CA LEU A 53 6.67 4.93 -10.33
C LEU A 53 7.09 5.22 -11.77
N VAL A 54 7.32 4.15 -12.53
CA VAL A 54 7.76 4.15 -13.92
C VAL A 54 6.59 3.80 -14.82
N HIS A 55 6.18 4.70 -15.70
CA HIS A 55 5.14 4.44 -16.70
C HIS A 55 5.59 3.38 -17.71
N LYS A 56 4.66 2.72 -18.41
CA LYS A 56 4.96 1.69 -19.43
C LYS A 56 5.86 2.16 -20.58
N GLU A 57 5.88 3.47 -20.82
CA GLU A 57 6.75 4.12 -21.83
C GLU A 57 8.11 4.56 -21.26
N GLY A 58 8.41 4.23 -20.01
CA GLY A 58 9.70 4.52 -19.38
C GLY A 58 9.82 5.90 -18.75
N ARG A 59 8.80 6.77 -18.70
CA ARG A 59 8.89 8.03 -17.95
C ARG A 59 8.63 7.81 -16.45
N VAL A 60 9.25 8.61 -15.59
CA VAL A 60 9.08 8.57 -14.12
C VAL A 60 8.29 9.78 -13.66
N ASP A 61 7.09 9.53 -13.13
CA ASP A 61 6.10 10.56 -12.78
C ASP A 61 5.88 10.73 -11.28
N TRP A 62 6.37 9.76 -10.50
CA TRP A 62 6.41 9.80 -9.05
C TRP A 62 7.79 9.31 -8.60
N CYS A 63 8.50 10.06 -7.76
CA CYS A 63 9.78 9.62 -7.22
C CYS A 63 10.07 10.30 -5.88
N ALA A 64 10.00 9.55 -4.79
CA ALA A 64 10.41 9.97 -3.46
C ALA A 64 11.73 9.27 -3.12
N LEU A 65 12.85 10.01 -3.23
CA LEU A 65 14.20 9.43 -3.13
C LEU A 65 14.65 9.19 -1.69
N GLU A 66 14.43 10.18 -0.81
CA GLU A 66 15.01 10.17 0.55
C GLU A 66 14.23 9.28 1.50
N ARG A 67 12.89 9.37 1.43
CA ARG A 67 11.90 8.72 2.29
C ARG A 67 10.57 8.66 1.56
N PHE A 68 9.73 7.67 1.86
CA PHE A 68 8.38 7.56 1.28
C PHE A 68 7.51 8.79 1.51
N ASP A 69 7.49 9.33 2.72
CA ASP A 69 6.66 10.47 3.13
C ASP A 69 7.26 11.85 2.80
N ALA A 70 8.50 11.89 2.26
CA ALA A 70 9.12 13.14 1.81
C ALA A 70 8.40 13.72 0.59
N ALA A 71 8.65 15.01 0.32
CA ALA A 71 8.21 15.64 -0.92
C ALA A 71 8.92 14.96 -2.12
N PRO A 72 8.17 14.43 -3.11
CA PRO A 72 8.77 13.78 -4.26
C PRO A 72 9.58 14.75 -5.13
N VAL A 73 10.66 14.26 -5.74
CA VAL A 73 11.42 14.97 -6.79
C VAL A 73 10.71 14.87 -8.15
N CYS A 74 9.86 13.87 -8.34
CA CYS A 74 8.91 13.78 -9.43
C CYS A 74 7.52 13.58 -8.83
N LEU A 75 6.55 14.43 -9.17
CA LEU A 75 5.14 14.29 -8.84
C LEU A 75 4.23 14.71 -10.00
N ARG A 76 4.69 14.51 -11.26
CA ARG A 76 3.87 14.71 -12.48
C ARG A 76 2.54 13.97 -12.42
N LEU A 77 2.47 12.89 -11.66
CA LEU A 77 1.23 12.15 -11.40
C LEU A 77 0.14 13.02 -10.72
N LEU A 78 0.53 13.95 -9.83
CA LEU A 78 -0.40 14.88 -9.17
C LEU A 78 -0.55 16.21 -9.89
N ASP A 79 0.44 16.61 -10.69
CA ASP A 79 0.35 17.82 -11.51
C ASP A 79 1.22 17.72 -12.76
N ASP A 80 0.57 17.64 -13.91
CA ASP A 80 1.20 17.43 -15.22
C ASP A 80 2.06 18.60 -15.70
N ARG A 81 1.92 19.78 -15.08
CA ARG A 81 2.58 21.03 -15.51
C ARG A 81 3.76 21.40 -14.63
N ILE A 82 3.61 21.31 -13.31
CA ILE A 82 4.63 21.76 -12.35
C ILE A 82 5.22 20.62 -11.52
N GLY A 83 4.65 19.42 -11.59
CA GLY A 83 4.99 18.32 -10.71
C GLY A 83 6.39 17.73 -10.92
N GLY A 84 7.06 18.04 -12.03
CA GLY A 84 8.38 17.51 -12.33
C GLY A 84 8.40 16.00 -12.65
N TYR A 85 9.38 15.59 -13.44
CA TYR A 85 9.47 14.25 -14.03
C TYR A 85 10.91 13.95 -14.48
N LEU A 86 11.18 12.66 -14.72
CA LEU A 86 12.32 12.20 -15.51
C LEU A 86 11.79 11.47 -16.74
N ASP A 87 12.12 11.97 -17.93
CA ASP A 87 11.68 11.41 -19.19
C ASP A 87 12.90 11.12 -20.07
N THR A 88 13.02 9.87 -20.52
CA THR A 88 14.02 9.47 -21.52
C THR A 88 13.33 8.56 -22.51
N ARG A 89 13.15 9.02 -23.75
CA ARG A 89 12.40 8.30 -24.77
C ARG A 89 13.10 8.37 -26.13
N PRO A 90 12.93 7.36 -27.01
CA PRO A 90 13.37 7.47 -28.39
C PRO A 90 12.73 8.66 -29.10
N THR A 91 13.47 9.32 -29.99
CA THR A 91 12.93 10.40 -30.84
C THR A 91 12.01 9.88 -31.93
N ASP A 92 12.23 8.63 -32.36
CA ASP A 92 11.35 7.89 -33.26
C ASP A 92 10.13 7.32 -32.53
N ALA A 93 9.06 7.01 -33.27
CA ALA A 93 7.96 6.22 -32.73
C ALA A 93 8.46 4.85 -32.26
N PHE A 94 7.95 4.40 -31.11
CA PHE A 94 8.41 3.16 -30.48
C PHE A 94 7.26 2.35 -29.89
N VAL A 95 7.53 1.07 -29.68
CA VAL A 95 6.71 0.17 -28.86
C VAL A 95 7.51 -0.19 -27.62
N ALA A 96 6.87 -0.12 -26.46
CA ALA A 96 7.46 -0.47 -25.18
C ALA A 96 6.86 -1.76 -24.63
N THR A 97 7.71 -2.64 -24.12
CA THR A 97 7.31 -3.83 -23.34
C THR A 97 8.20 -3.90 -22.11
N ARG A 98 7.64 -4.19 -20.94
CA ARG A 98 8.39 -4.21 -19.68
C ARG A 98 8.16 -5.47 -18.87
N ARG A 99 9.09 -5.74 -17.98
CA ARG A 99 9.01 -6.77 -16.95
C ARG A 99 9.93 -6.41 -15.80
N TYR A 100 9.68 -6.95 -14.62
CA TYR A 100 10.75 -7.02 -13.63
C TYR A 100 11.82 -8.01 -14.11
N VAL A 101 13.09 -7.69 -13.88
CA VAL A 101 14.16 -8.69 -13.93
C VAL A 101 13.75 -9.81 -12.97
N PRO A 102 13.78 -11.09 -13.40
CA PRO A 102 13.21 -12.19 -12.63
C PRO A 102 13.60 -12.14 -11.16
N ASP A 103 12.62 -12.34 -10.27
CA ASP A 103 12.82 -12.42 -8.83
C ASP A 103 13.39 -11.12 -8.19
N THR A 104 13.12 -9.95 -8.79
CA THR A 104 13.59 -8.65 -8.25
C THR A 104 12.57 -7.51 -8.33
N ASN A 105 12.92 -6.38 -7.70
CA ASN A 105 12.28 -5.06 -7.90
C ASN A 105 13.05 -4.16 -8.89
N VAL A 106 13.86 -4.75 -9.77
CA VAL A 106 14.56 -4.04 -10.86
C VAL A 106 13.71 -4.13 -12.12
N LEU A 107 13.37 -3.00 -12.73
CA LEU A 107 12.50 -2.96 -13.91
C LEU A 107 13.34 -2.94 -15.20
N GLU A 108 13.00 -3.81 -16.14
CA GLU A 108 13.54 -3.84 -17.49
C GLU A 108 12.44 -3.43 -18.48
N THR A 109 12.68 -2.37 -19.26
CA THR A 109 11.81 -1.93 -20.35
C THR A 109 12.56 -2.04 -21.67
N THR A 110 12.00 -2.79 -22.62
CA THR A 110 12.48 -2.87 -23.99
C THR A 110 11.72 -1.85 -24.84
N LEU A 111 12.47 -1.01 -25.56
CA LEU A 111 11.96 0.03 -26.45
C LEU A 111 12.39 -0.33 -27.88
N ALA A 112 11.43 -0.67 -28.74
CA ALA A 112 11.67 -1.01 -30.13
C ALA A 112 11.22 0.13 -31.06
N THR A 113 12.14 0.61 -31.90
CA THR A 113 11.90 1.62 -32.94
C THR A 113 12.13 1.01 -34.32
N THR A 114 11.92 1.80 -35.38
CA THR A 114 12.36 1.40 -36.74
C THR A 114 13.87 1.43 -36.92
N SER A 115 14.58 2.14 -36.05
CA SER A 115 16.03 2.39 -36.11
C SER A 115 16.86 1.43 -35.24
N GLY A 116 16.24 0.78 -34.26
CA GLY A 116 16.90 -0.18 -33.38
C GLY A 116 16.04 -0.66 -32.21
N VAL A 117 16.69 -1.35 -31.27
CA VAL A 117 16.11 -1.82 -30.01
C VAL A 117 16.99 -1.40 -28.86
N ALA A 118 16.40 -0.79 -27.83
CA ALA A 118 17.08 -0.47 -26.58
C ALA A 118 16.44 -1.17 -25.39
N ARG A 119 17.27 -1.42 -24.38
CA ARG A 119 16.88 -1.97 -23.10
C ARG A 119 17.19 -0.94 -22.01
N VAL A 120 16.16 -0.54 -21.27
CA VAL A 120 16.22 0.40 -20.14
C VAL A 120 16.10 -0.41 -18.86
N ILE A 121 17.06 -0.28 -17.95
CA ILE A 121 17.05 -0.87 -16.61
C ILE A 121 16.88 0.25 -15.59
N ASP A 122 15.80 0.21 -14.83
CA ASP A 122 15.50 1.15 -13.75
C ASP A 122 15.57 0.45 -12.40
N PHE A 123 16.33 1.02 -11.47
CA PHE A 123 16.44 0.51 -10.10
C PHE A 123 16.77 1.61 -9.09
N MET A 124 16.48 1.33 -7.82
CA MET A 124 16.97 2.10 -6.70
C MET A 124 18.01 1.25 -5.95
N PRO A 125 19.26 1.71 -5.77
CA PRO A 125 20.33 0.88 -5.21
C PRO A 125 20.03 0.40 -3.78
N LEU A 126 20.21 -0.90 -3.57
CA LEU A 126 19.99 -1.58 -2.30
C LEU A 126 21.03 -2.69 -2.10
N GLY A 127 21.56 -2.81 -0.90
CA GLY A 127 22.33 -3.98 -0.50
C GLY A 127 22.39 -4.09 1.02
N ARG A 128 23.02 -5.14 1.53
CA ARG A 128 23.22 -5.31 2.97
C ARG A 128 24.23 -4.30 3.50
N GLU A 129 24.02 -3.78 4.71
CA GLU A 129 25.03 -2.93 5.36
C GLU A 129 26.33 -3.72 5.64
N PRO A 130 27.50 -3.09 5.49
CA PRO A 130 28.76 -3.70 5.91
C PRO A 130 28.74 -4.08 7.40
N GLY A 131 29.00 -5.35 7.69
CA GLY A 131 29.04 -5.88 9.06
C GLY A 131 27.74 -6.50 9.57
N ALA A 132 26.62 -6.37 8.85
CA ALA A 132 25.41 -7.11 9.16
C ALA A 132 25.58 -8.62 8.89
N ALA A 133 24.82 -9.45 9.59
CA ALA A 133 24.89 -10.91 9.50
C ALA A 133 24.54 -11.41 8.09
N SER A 134 25.04 -12.59 7.71
CA SER A 134 24.86 -13.12 6.34
C SER A 134 23.40 -13.36 5.96
N ASP A 135 22.56 -13.60 6.95
CA ASP A 135 21.13 -13.89 6.90
C ASP A 135 20.25 -12.71 7.32
N ASP A 136 20.83 -11.52 7.54
CA ASP A 136 20.10 -10.29 7.85
C ASP A 136 19.68 -9.55 6.57
N PHE A 137 18.37 -9.42 6.37
CA PHE A 137 17.79 -8.73 5.22
C PHE A 137 17.04 -7.44 5.57
N VAL A 138 17.14 -6.96 6.82
CA VAL A 138 16.49 -5.72 7.26
C VAL A 138 17.50 -4.62 7.58
N THR A 139 18.72 -4.98 7.97
CA THR A 139 19.85 -4.06 8.10
C THR A 139 20.48 -3.81 6.73
N VAL A 140 19.91 -2.84 6.00
CA VAL A 140 20.25 -2.57 4.60
C VAL A 140 20.82 -1.17 4.39
N HIS A 141 21.75 -1.07 3.45
CA HIS A 141 22.23 0.20 2.94
C HIS A 141 21.46 0.56 1.66
N ALA A 142 20.56 1.53 1.78
CA ALA A 142 19.73 2.03 0.70
C ALA A 142 20.18 3.46 0.30
N LEU A 143 20.63 3.64 -0.95
CA LEU A 143 21.01 4.96 -1.46
C LEU A 143 19.77 5.74 -1.90
N ALA A 144 19.70 7.05 -1.61
CA ALA A 144 18.57 7.90 -2.01
C ALA A 144 18.60 8.26 -3.51
N TRP A 145 18.75 7.26 -4.37
CA TRP A 145 19.03 7.37 -5.80
C TRP A 145 18.01 6.58 -6.62
N LEU A 146 17.66 7.12 -7.78
CA LEU A 146 17.07 6.42 -8.90
C LEU A 146 18.14 6.31 -9.98
N VAL A 147 18.41 5.09 -10.45
CA VAL A 147 19.40 4.80 -11.48
C VAL A 147 18.71 4.22 -12.70
N ARG A 148 19.03 4.79 -13.85
CA ARG A 148 18.60 4.34 -15.17
C ARG A 148 19.81 3.98 -16.03
N VAL A 149 19.83 2.77 -16.57
CA VAL A 149 20.82 2.31 -17.54
C VAL A 149 20.12 2.04 -18.86
N ILE A 150 20.60 2.64 -19.95
CA ILE A 150 20.05 2.44 -21.29
C ILE A 150 21.12 1.79 -22.16
N ASP A 151 20.85 0.56 -22.60
CA ASP A 151 21.67 -0.20 -23.53
C ASP A 151 21.04 -0.15 -24.93
N ALA A 152 21.75 0.35 -25.93
CA ALA A 152 21.37 0.14 -27.33
C ALA A 152 21.77 -1.29 -27.74
N VAL A 153 20.78 -2.19 -27.82
CA VAL A 153 21.00 -3.62 -28.09
C VAL A 153 21.22 -3.85 -29.58
N GLU A 154 20.37 -3.24 -30.40
CA GLU A 154 20.40 -3.35 -31.86
C GLU A 154 20.20 -1.98 -32.50
N GLY A 155 20.84 -1.76 -33.65
CA GLY A 155 20.70 -0.50 -34.40
C GLY A 155 21.24 0.73 -33.67
N ASP A 156 21.00 1.90 -34.26
CA ASP A 156 21.40 3.19 -33.71
C ASP A 156 20.14 3.93 -33.29
N ILE A 157 19.99 4.24 -32.01
CA ILE A 157 18.80 4.91 -31.47
C ILE A 157 19.19 6.27 -30.92
N GLU A 158 18.37 7.28 -31.23
CA GLU A 158 18.47 8.61 -30.66
C GLU A 158 17.41 8.78 -29.57
N PHE A 159 17.84 9.27 -28.41
CA PHE A 159 17.00 9.52 -27.24
C PHE A 159 16.90 11.01 -26.96
N GLU A 160 15.69 11.47 -26.64
CA GLU A 160 15.47 12.72 -25.95
C GLU A 160 15.43 12.46 -24.45
N LEU A 161 16.29 13.14 -23.71
CA LEU A 161 16.27 13.20 -22.25
C LEU A 161 15.74 14.58 -21.85
N ASP A 162 14.70 14.62 -21.03
CA ASP A 162 14.14 15.83 -20.44
C ASP A 162 13.77 15.57 -18.98
N VAL A 163 14.36 16.35 -18.07
CA VAL A 163 14.19 16.18 -16.63
C VAL A 163 13.89 17.52 -16.01
N LEU A 164 12.73 17.60 -15.35
CA LEU A 164 12.33 18.72 -14.51
C LEU A 164 12.24 18.23 -13.06
N PRO A 165 13.19 18.55 -12.18
CA PRO A 165 13.06 18.20 -10.78
C PRO A 165 12.00 19.09 -10.11
N SER A 166 11.25 18.52 -9.18
CA SER A 166 10.38 19.28 -8.29
C SER A 166 11.06 19.55 -6.95
N THR A 167 10.69 20.67 -6.33
CA THR A 167 11.09 20.99 -4.96
C THR A 167 9.89 21.36 -4.11
N GLN A 168 9.85 20.85 -2.88
CA GLN A 168 8.85 21.23 -1.88
C GLN A 168 7.40 21.15 -2.41
N TRP A 169 7.03 19.99 -2.98
CA TRP A 169 5.70 19.79 -3.56
C TRP A 169 5.38 20.75 -4.73
N ALA A 170 6.36 21.03 -5.59
CA ALA A 170 6.26 21.98 -6.69
C ALA A 170 5.84 23.40 -6.30
N LEU A 171 5.97 23.77 -5.01
CA LEU A 171 5.59 25.10 -4.52
C LEU A 171 6.48 26.21 -5.12
N ARG A 172 7.71 25.87 -5.50
CA ARG A 172 8.65 26.76 -6.16
C ARG A 172 9.39 26.04 -7.28
N ALA A 173 9.69 26.77 -8.34
CA ALA A 173 10.56 26.28 -9.40
C ALA A 173 11.97 25.97 -8.84
N PRO A 174 12.62 24.88 -9.27
CA PRO A 174 13.95 24.51 -8.81
C PRO A 174 15.01 25.49 -9.28
N GLN A 175 16.01 25.78 -8.45
CA GLN A 175 17.21 26.53 -8.87
C GLN A 175 18.29 25.56 -9.33
N VAL A 176 18.33 25.35 -10.65
CA VAL A 176 19.26 24.42 -11.28
C VAL A 176 20.56 25.11 -11.73
N HIS A 177 21.68 24.41 -11.64
CA HIS A 177 22.97 24.83 -12.17
C HIS A 177 23.75 23.64 -12.74
N ARG A 178 24.68 23.90 -13.67
CA ARG A 178 25.51 22.86 -14.29
C ARG A 178 26.54 22.32 -13.32
N VAL A 179 26.80 21.03 -13.42
CA VAL A 179 27.94 20.33 -12.82
C VAL A 179 28.66 19.53 -13.92
N GLU A 180 29.84 18.97 -13.62
CA GLU A 180 30.73 18.34 -14.60
C GLU A 180 30.03 17.32 -15.52
N GLN A 181 29.15 16.50 -14.95
CA GLN A 181 28.44 15.43 -15.66
C GLN A 181 26.92 15.54 -15.46
N GLY A 182 26.38 16.76 -15.41
CA GLY A 182 24.94 16.96 -15.40
C GLY A 182 24.48 18.27 -14.76
N ILE A 183 23.42 18.21 -13.97
CA ILE A 183 22.84 19.37 -13.27
C ILE A 183 22.64 19.07 -11.78
N ALA A 184 22.67 20.12 -10.97
CA ALA A 184 22.31 20.05 -9.56
C ALA A 184 21.30 21.14 -9.21
N TRP A 185 20.50 20.88 -8.18
CA TRP A 185 19.58 21.83 -7.57
C TRP A 185 19.67 21.72 -6.04
N GLU A 186 18.83 22.44 -5.32
CA GLU A 186 18.92 22.61 -3.87
C GLU A 186 18.86 21.30 -3.08
N ARG A 187 18.18 20.28 -3.62
CA ARG A 187 17.91 19.01 -2.94
C ARG A 187 18.45 17.77 -3.66
N GLY A 188 19.20 17.93 -4.73
CA GLY A 188 19.68 16.77 -5.48
C GLY A 188 20.49 17.10 -6.72
N ALA A 189 20.82 16.05 -7.47
CA ALA A 189 21.51 16.15 -8.75
C ALA A 189 20.99 15.11 -9.74
N LEU A 190 21.11 15.44 -11.02
CA LEU A 190 20.98 14.51 -12.14
C LEU A 190 22.34 14.40 -12.80
N LEU A 191 22.90 13.20 -12.81
CA LEU A 191 24.17 12.89 -13.44
C LEU A 191 23.96 11.99 -14.67
N CYS A 192 24.72 12.23 -15.73
CA CYS A 192 24.69 11.46 -16.96
C CYS A 192 26.11 11.25 -17.48
N ASP A 193 26.44 10.03 -17.91
CA ASP A 193 27.74 9.74 -18.56
C ASP A 193 27.80 10.19 -20.03
N ARG A 194 26.69 10.74 -20.55
CA ARG A 194 26.58 11.39 -21.86
C ARG A 194 26.36 12.89 -21.72
N PRO A 195 26.77 13.71 -22.71
CA PRO A 195 26.57 15.15 -22.66
C PRO A 195 25.09 15.52 -22.53
N ILE A 196 24.75 16.23 -21.45
CA ILE A 196 23.42 16.83 -21.25
C ILE A 196 23.56 18.33 -21.02
N GLY A 197 22.59 19.08 -21.54
CA GLY A 197 22.50 20.52 -21.42
C GLY A 197 21.46 20.97 -20.40
N MET A 198 21.17 22.27 -20.44
CA MET A 198 20.10 22.90 -19.66
C MET A 198 19.23 23.74 -20.56
N ARG A 199 17.91 23.61 -20.41
CA ARG A 199 16.90 24.45 -21.08
C ARG A 199 16.00 25.06 -20.01
N GLY A 200 16.27 26.30 -19.63
CA GLY A 200 15.61 26.92 -18.47
C GLY A 200 15.92 26.12 -17.20
N THR A 201 14.87 25.60 -16.55
CA THR A 201 14.98 24.75 -15.36
C THR A 201 15.13 23.26 -15.65
N HIS A 202 15.13 22.86 -16.92
CA HIS A 202 15.21 21.45 -17.32
C HIS A 202 16.66 21.03 -17.56
N ALA A 203 17.03 19.83 -17.13
CA ALA A 203 18.10 19.08 -17.78
C ALA A 203 17.57 18.52 -19.09
N SER A 204 18.26 18.78 -20.20
CA SER A 204 17.79 18.32 -21.51
C SER A 204 18.94 17.95 -22.43
N GLY A 205 18.73 16.95 -23.28
CA GLY A 205 19.72 16.54 -24.28
C GLY A 205 19.15 15.56 -25.28
N VAL A 206 19.72 15.59 -26.49
CA VAL A 206 19.49 14.57 -27.52
C VAL A 206 20.75 13.73 -27.62
N ILE A 207 20.63 12.43 -27.37
CA ILE A 207 21.75 11.51 -27.23
C ILE A 207 21.56 10.35 -28.18
N ARG A 208 22.49 10.19 -29.12
CA ARG A 208 22.55 9.04 -30.00
C ARG A 208 23.41 7.94 -29.37
N LEU A 209 22.86 6.73 -29.29
CA LEU A 209 23.55 5.52 -28.90
C LEU A 209 23.64 4.58 -30.10
N ARG A 210 24.86 4.13 -30.42
CA ARG A 210 25.09 3.06 -31.40
C ARG A 210 24.91 1.70 -30.75
N ALA A 211 24.64 0.68 -31.56
CA ALA A 211 24.56 -0.70 -31.07
C ALA A 211 25.78 -1.07 -30.20
N GLY A 212 25.52 -1.60 -29.01
CA GLY A 212 26.52 -1.93 -27.99
C GLY A 212 26.93 -0.77 -27.09
N GLU A 213 26.49 0.47 -27.35
CA GLU A 213 26.73 1.59 -26.46
C GLU A 213 25.71 1.66 -25.32
N ARG A 214 26.19 2.17 -24.18
CA ARG A 214 25.42 2.36 -22.94
C ARG A 214 25.37 3.83 -22.54
N MET A 215 24.27 4.22 -21.91
CA MET A 215 24.12 5.47 -21.17
C MET A 215 23.67 5.18 -19.74
N ARG A 216 24.19 5.94 -18.78
CA ARG A 216 23.85 5.88 -17.35
C ARG A 216 23.33 7.23 -16.90
N VAL A 217 22.16 7.22 -16.29
CA VAL A 217 21.51 8.40 -15.71
C VAL A 217 21.25 8.12 -14.23
N VAL A 218 21.70 9.02 -13.35
CA VAL A 218 21.51 8.91 -11.90
C VAL A 218 20.80 10.15 -11.41
N LEU A 219 19.59 9.98 -10.88
CA LEU A 219 18.85 11.01 -10.16
C LEU A 219 19.05 10.75 -8.65
N MET A 220 19.71 11.67 -7.95
CA MET A 220 20.09 11.47 -6.55
C MET A 220 19.63 12.61 -5.66
N ALA A 221 19.27 12.29 -4.42
CA ALA A 221 19.07 13.27 -3.37
C ALA A 221 20.39 13.74 -2.77
N GLY A 222 20.42 14.99 -2.31
CA GLY A 222 21.59 15.60 -1.67
C GLY A 222 22.71 15.99 -2.65
N LYS A 223 23.87 16.36 -2.10
CA LYS A 223 25.04 16.77 -2.89
C LYS A 223 25.80 15.54 -3.39
N SER A 224 26.20 15.55 -4.67
CA SER A 224 27.12 14.54 -5.19
C SER A 224 28.53 14.76 -4.64
N PRO A 225 29.16 13.77 -3.99
CA PRO A 225 30.53 13.91 -3.49
C PRO A 225 31.58 13.86 -4.62
N ALA A 226 31.29 13.16 -5.73
CA ALA A 226 32.12 13.08 -6.93
C ALA A 226 31.33 12.48 -8.12
N PRO A 227 30.90 13.28 -9.12
CA PRO A 227 30.06 12.78 -10.22
C PRO A 227 30.62 11.57 -10.97
N SER A 228 31.92 11.54 -11.26
CA SER A 228 32.53 10.43 -12.01
C SER A 228 32.58 9.14 -11.22
N ALA A 229 32.77 9.20 -9.90
CA ALA A 229 32.74 8.02 -9.03
C ALA A 229 31.31 7.45 -8.97
N VAL A 230 30.30 8.32 -8.88
CA VAL A 230 28.88 7.92 -8.91
C VAL A 230 28.58 7.14 -10.19
N LEU A 231 28.90 7.70 -11.36
CA LEU A 231 28.61 7.05 -12.64
C LEU A 231 29.40 5.74 -12.83
N ALA A 232 30.66 5.69 -12.36
CA ALA A 232 31.47 4.48 -12.42
C ALA A 232 30.97 3.35 -11.50
N SER A 233 30.21 3.67 -10.45
CA SER A 233 29.68 2.69 -9.50
C SER A 233 28.39 1.99 -9.97
N VAL A 234 27.70 2.54 -10.97
CA VAL A 234 26.34 2.12 -11.38
C VAL A 234 26.22 0.63 -11.68
N ASP A 235 27.13 0.07 -12.47
CA ASP A 235 27.03 -1.34 -12.87
C ASP A 235 27.20 -2.27 -11.67
N ARG A 236 28.12 -1.93 -10.75
CA ARG A 236 28.31 -2.70 -9.51
C ARG A 236 27.13 -2.56 -8.55
N LEU A 237 26.49 -1.38 -8.48
CA LEU A 237 25.28 -1.17 -7.70
C LEU A 237 24.10 -1.98 -8.25
N LEU A 238 24.00 -2.13 -9.57
CA LEU A 238 23.00 -3.00 -10.20
C LEU A 238 23.21 -4.46 -9.79
N ASP A 239 24.44 -4.97 -9.89
CA ASP A 239 24.77 -6.36 -9.51
C ASP A 239 24.43 -6.63 -8.03
N ILE A 240 24.81 -5.71 -7.12
CA ILE A 240 24.51 -5.80 -5.69
C ILE A 240 23.00 -5.80 -5.44
N THR A 241 22.26 -4.93 -6.13
CA THR A 241 20.80 -4.80 -5.97
C THR A 241 20.08 -6.05 -6.47
N LEU A 242 20.48 -6.59 -7.62
CA LEU A 242 19.95 -7.84 -8.15
C LEU A 242 20.22 -9.00 -7.18
N ALA A 243 21.45 -9.09 -6.65
CA ALA A 243 21.84 -10.13 -5.71
C ALA A 243 21.06 -10.03 -4.38
N TYR A 244 20.83 -8.83 -3.84
CA TYR A 244 20.01 -8.62 -2.64
C TYR A 244 18.59 -9.15 -2.85
N TRP A 245 17.92 -8.73 -3.93
CA TRP A 245 16.52 -9.12 -4.15
C TRP A 245 16.37 -10.63 -4.37
N ASN A 246 17.25 -11.22 -5.18
CA ASN A 246 17.28 -12.66 -5.41
C ASN A 246 17.52 -13.43 -4.09
N ALA A 247 18.47 -12.98 -3.28
CA ALA A 247 18.76 -13.61 -1.99
C ALA A 247 17.56 -13.52 -1.05
N TRP A 248 16.89 -12.36 -0.97
CA TRP A 248 15.72 -12.20 -0.13
C TRP A 248 14.55 -13.10 -0.58
N ILE A 249 14.16 -13.04 -1.85
CA ILE A 249 12.99 -13.79 -2.35
C ILE A 249 13.22 -15.30 -2.39
N SER A 250 14.48 -15.75 -2.46
CA SER A 250 14.84 -17.18 -2.38
C SER A 250 14.44 -17.82 -1.05
N ARG A 251 14.20 -17.02 0.00
CA ARG A 251 13.68 -17.47 1.30
C ARG A 251 12.18 -17.75 1.31
N CYS A 252 11.45 -17.35 0.26
CA CYS A 252 10.03 -17.62 0.16
C CYS A 252 9.76 -19.13 0.18
N GLY A 253 9.09 -19.59 1.24
CA GLY A 253 8.76 -20.99 1.47
C GLY A 253 7.62 -21.50 0.59
N TYR A 254 6.78 -20.63 0.03
CA TYR A 254 5.60 -21.03 -0.74
C TYR A 254 5.96 -21.74 -2.04
N LYS A 255 5.41 -22.94 -2.24
CA LYS A 255 5.60 -23.80 -3.42
C LYS A 255 4.30 -24.15 -4.13
N GLY A 256 3.17 -23.59 -3.71
CA GLY A 256 1.86 -23.81 -4.32
C GLY A 256 1.75 -23.27 -5.75
N PRO A 257 0.63 -23.54 -6.44
CA PRO A 257 0.46 -23.26 -7.87
C PRO A 257 0.56 -21.78 -8.25
N TYR A 258 0.42 -20.86 -7.29
CA TYR A 258 0.41 -19.42 -7.51
C TYR A 258 1.71 -18.72 -7.13
N VAL A 259 2.84 -19.46 -7.10
CA VAL A 259 4.15 -18.97 -6.61
C VAL A 259 4.59 -17.65 -7.24
N ALA A 260 4.39 -17.47 -8.55
CA ALA A 260 4.77 -16.23 -9.23
C ALA A 260 4.01 -15.00 -8.71
N ALA A 261 2.70 -15.13 -8.50
CA ALA A 261 1.87 -14.05 -7.96
C ALA A 261 2.20 -13.77 -6.48
N VAL A 262 2.41 -14.82 -5.70
CA VAL A 262 2.81 -14.73 -4.28
C VAL A 262 4.15 -14.04 -4.13
N GLN A 263 5.17 -14.45 -4.90
CA GLN A 263 6.51 -13.83 -4.86
C GLN A 263 6.48 -12.38 -5.32
N ARG A 264 5.71 -12.06 -6.38
CA ARG A 264 5.56 -10.68 -6.86
C ARG A 264 4.95 -9.78 -5.79
N SER A 265 3.91 -10.24 -5.10
CA SER A 265 3.27 -9.53 -3.98
C SER A 265 4.19 -9.42 -2.77
N ALA A 266 4.95 -10.47 -2.43
CA ALA A 266 5.90 -10.43 -1.32
C ALA A 266 6.98 -9.36 -1.55
N LEU A 267 7.54 -9.30 -2.76
CA LEU A 267 8.50 -8.27 -3.14
C LEU A 267 7.90 -6.85 -3.12
N ALA A 268 6.60 -6.70 -3.43
CA ALA A 268 5.90 -5.41 -3.31
C ALA A 268 5.76 -5.00 -1.82
N LEU A 269 5.38 -5.92 -0.93
CA LEU A 269 5.31 -5.65 0.52
C LEU A 269 6.68 -5.33 1.12
N LYS A 270 7.73 -6.05 0.71
CA LYS A 270 9.11 -5.74 1.13
C LYS A 270 9.54 -4.36 0.66
N LEU A 271 9.20 -3.98 -0.56
CA LEU A 271 9.47 -2.65 -1.09
C LEU A 271 8.80 -1.55 -0.25
N LEU A 272 7.59 -1.79 0.27
CA LEU A 272 6.84 -0.87 1.13
C LEU A 272 7.30 -0.89 2.61
N THR A 273 8.30 -1.70 2.96
CA THR A 273 8.88 -1.71 4.31
C THR A 273 9.98 -0.67 4.41
N TYR A 274 9.84 0.31 5.29
CA TYR A 274 10.83 1.36 5.54
C TYR A 274 11.93 0.84 6.47
N ALA A 275 13.01 0.34 5.87
CA ALA A 275 14.11 -0.31 6.58
C ALA A 275 14.73 0.50 7.74
N PRO A 276 14.85 1.85 7.67
CA PRO A 276 15.49 2.60 8.76
C PRO A 276 14.79 2.53 10.12
N SER A 277 13.46 2.32 10.15
CA SER A 277 12.68 2.21 11.38
C SER A 277 11.95 0.88 11.54
N GLY A 278 11.70 0.15 10.45
CA GLY A 278 10.85 -1.03 10.41
C GLY A 278 9.37 -0.74 10.13
N ALA A 279 8.98 0.54 9.98
CA ALA A 279 7.62 0.92 9.62
C ALA A 279 7.20 0.34 8.25
N ILE A 280 5.93 -0.02 8.10
CA ILE A 280 5.37 -0.52 6.83
C ILE A 280 4.32 0.47 6.36
N ILE A 281 4.48 1.03 5.17
CA ILE A 281 3.52 2.01 4.61
C ILE A 281 2.36 1.30 3.92
N ALA A 282 1.16 1.92 3.94
CA ALA A 282 -0.02 1.37 3.29
C ALA A 282 0.08 1.38 1.75
N ALA A 283 0.65 2.44 1.16
CA ALA A 283 0.92 2.52 -0.28
C ALA A 283 2.03 3.54 -0.59
N ALA A 284 2.62 3.44 -1.79
CA ALA A 284 3.75 4.28 -2.21
C ALA A 284 3.40 5.74 -2.55
N THR A 285 2.12 6.07 -2.71
CA THR A 285 1.63 7.37 -3.19
C THR A 285 0.70 8.05 -2.20
N THR A 286 0.42 9.32 -2.46
CA THR A 286 -0.67 10.06 -1.82
C THR A 286 -1.62 10.63 -2.87
N SER A 287 -2.86 10.86 -2.47
CA SER A 287 -3.85 11.68 -3.17
C SER A 287 -4.20 11.20 -4.57
N LEU A 288 -4.05 9.90 -4.82
CA LEU A 288 -4.69 9.25 -5.94
C LEU A 288 -6.15 8.96 -5.55
N PRO A 289 -7.11 9.24 -6.45
CA PRO A 289 -8.52 9.27 -6.09
C PRO A 289 -9.18 7.89 -6.07
N GLU A 290 -10.00 7.61 -5.05
CA GLU A 290 -10.98 6.51 -5.06
C GLU A 290 -12.10 6.76 -6.09
N THR A 291 -12.31 8.03 -6.48
CA THR A 291 -13.26 8.43 -7.53
C THR A 291 -12.67 9.56 -8.36
N LEU A 292 -12.55 9.40 -9.68
CA LEU A 292 -12.00 10.46 -10.53
C LEU A 292 -12.77 11.78 -10.39
N GLY A 293 -12.06 12.89 -10.16
CA GLY A 293 -12.65 14.19 -9.88
C GLY A 293 -13.24 14.35 -8.47
N GLY A 294 -13.27 13.26 -7.68
CA GLY A 294 -13.84 13.21 -6.34
C GLY A 294 -12.90 13.66 -5.23
N GLY A 295 -13.48 13.72 -4.02
CA GLY A 295 -12.84 14.21 -2.79
C GLY A 295 -12.06 13.18 -1.97
N ARG A 296 -12.09 11.91 -2.38
CA ARG A 296 -11.56 10.75 -1.64
C ARG A 296 -10.11 10.48 -2.03
N ASN A 297 -9.23 11.37 -1.58
CA ASN A 297 -7.81 11.43 -1.98
C ASN A 297 -6.95 11.52 -0.72
N TRP A 298 -6.26 10.44 -0.35
CA TRP A 298 -5.61 10.30 0.96
C TRP A 298 -4.10 10.07 0.86
N ASP A 299 -3.35 10.43 1.91
CA ASP A 299 -1.93 10.10 2.03
C ASP A 299 -1.73 8.73 2.68
N TYR A 300 -1.28 7.75 1.89
CA TYR A 300 -1.10 6.36 2.32
C TYR A 300 0.37 6.00 2.58
N ARG A 301 1.26 6.98 2.56
CA ARG A 301 2.72 6.79 2.79
C ARG A 301 3.07 6.75 4.28
N LEU A 302 2.11 6.36 5.10
CA LEU A 302 2.13 6.32 6.56
C LEU A 302 1.93 4.87 7.02
N SER A 303 2.25 4.58 8.27
CA SER A 303 2.18 3.22 8.84
C SER A 303 0.95 3.04 9.70
N TRP A 304 -0.04 2.32 9.17
CA TRP A 304 -1.17 1.84 9.94
C TRP A 304 -0.78 0.59 10.71
N VAL A 305 -1.18 0.52 11.98
CA VAL A 305 -0.92 -0.65 12.82
C VAL A 305 -1.56 -1.90 12.21
N ARG A 306 -2.83 -1.80 11.82
CA ARG A 306 -3.58 -2.85 11.13
C ARG A 306 -2.87 -3.35 9.86
N ASP A 307 -2.60 -2.46 8.92
CA ASP A 307 -1.99 -2.83 7.63
C ASP A 307 -0.61 -3.47 7.84
N SER A 308 0.14 -2.99 8.84
CA SER A 308 1.43 -3.54 9.20
C SER A 308 1.31 -4.94 9.81
N THR A 309 0.42 -5.18 10.80
CA THR A 309 0.24 -6.50 11.40
C THR A 309 -0.25 -7.53 10.37
N LEU A 310 -1.18 -7.14 9.49
CA LEU A 310 -1.64 -7.98 8.38
C LEU A 310 -0.53 -8.30 7.37
N THR A 311 0.34 -7.33 7.07
CA THR A 311 1.53 -7.55 6.22
C THR A 311 2.46 -8.56 6.86
N LEU A 312 2.66 -8.48 8.17
CA LEU A 312 3.54 -9.39 8.91
C LEU A 312 2.96 -10.81 9.01
N PHE A 313 1.64 -11.00 9.11
CA PHE A 313 1.03 -12.33 8.98
C PHE A 313 1.34 -12.93 7.60
N ALA A 314 1.13 -12.16 6.53
CA ALA A 314 1.38 -12.61 5.17
C ALA A 314 2.87 -12.99 4.95
N LEU A 315 3.80 -12.14 5.37
CA LEU A 315 5.24 -12.43 5.24
C LEU A 315 5.68 -13.61 6.13
N SER A 316 5.14 -13.72 7.35
CA SER A 316 5.46 -14.83 8.26
C SER A 316 4.97 -16.17 7.73
N ALA A 317 3.80 -16.20 7.08
CA ALA A 317 3.28 -17.39 6.39
C ALA A 317 4.23 -17.88 5.30
N LEU A 318 4.94 -16.97 4.63
CA LEU A 318 5.94 -17.28 3.61
C LEU A 318 7.33 -17.64 4.16
N GLY A 319 7.53 -17.62 5.49
CA GLY A 319 8.79 -17.96 6.14
C GLY A 319 9.74 -16.78 6.40
N TYR A 320 9.27 -15.54 6.29
CA TYR A 320 10.05 -14.35 6.65
C TYR A 320 9.93 -14.03 8.15
N HIS A 321 11.05 -13.69 8.79
CA HIS A 321 11.12 -13.47 10.25
C HIS A 321 11.80 -12.17 10.65
N ASP A 322 12.55 -11.54 9.74
CA ASP A 322 13.34 -10.37 10.05
C ASP A 322 12.44 -9.12 10.08
N GLU A 323 11.46 -9.05 9.17
CA GLU A 323 10.48 -7.95 9.07
C GLU A 323 9.60 -7.81 10.32
N PRO A 324 9.05 -8.90 10.92
CA PRO A 324 8.35 -8.81 12.21
C PRO A 324 9.19 -8.20 13.34
N GLU A 325 10.48 -8.55 13.43
CA GLU A 325 11.35 -8.01 14.49
C GLU A 325 11.71 -6.54 14.24
N ALA A 326 11.92 -6.14 12.98
CA ALA A 326 12.10 -4.74 12.62
C ALA A 326 10.86 -3.89 12.97
N PHE A 327 9.65 -4.40 12.69
CA PHE A 327 8.42 -3.70 13.06
C PHE A 327 8.19 -3.67 14.58
N ARG A 328 8.62 -4.69 15.33
CA ARG A 328 8.62 -4.62 16.79
C ARG A 328 9.48 -3.45 17.30
N GLN A 329 10.66 -3.25 16.72
CA GLN A 329 11.51 -2.09 17.05
C GLN A 329 10.81 -0.77 16.70
N PHE A 330 10.10 -0.70 15.57
CA PHE A 330 9.24 0.46 15.25
C PHE A 330 8.22 0.73 16.36
N LEU A 331 7.44 -0.28 16.77
CA LEU A 331 6.41 -0.12 17.78
C LEU A 331 6.98 0.27 19.15
N PHE A 332 8.00 -0.41 19.65
CA PHE A 332 8.44 -0.23 21.03
C PHE A 332 9.59 0.78 21.18
N ASP A 333 10.59 0.78 20.30
CA ASP A 333 11.77 1.65 20.47
C ASP A 333 11.45 3.12 20.11
N HIS A 334 10.39 3.37 19.33
CA HIS A 334 9.90 4.72 19.03
C HIS A 334 8.77 5.18 19.97
N GLY A 335 8.50 4.43 21.06
CA GLY A 335 7.46 4.75 22.04
C GLY A 335 6.03 4.64 21.50
N VAL A 336 5.85 4.15 20.27
CA VAL A 336 4.55 4.01 19.59
C VAL A 336 3.60 3.11 20.40
N GLY A 337 4.11 1.99 20.92
CA GLY A 337 3.37 1.02 21.73
C GLY A 337 3.04 1.48 23.15
N GLU A 338 3.60 2.61 23.61
CA GLU A 338 3.29 3.19 24.93
C GLU A 338 2.13 4.18 24.89
N ILE A 339 1.69 4.59 23.68
CA ILE A 339 0.63 5.57 23.47
C ILE A 339 -0.73 4.95 23.81
N PHE A 340 -1.49 5.66 24.62
CA PHE A 340 -2.78 5.18 25.13
C PHE A 340 -3.82 6.30 25.27
N PRO A 341 -5.05 6.15 24.73
CA PRO A 341 -5.51 5.08 23.83
C PRO A 341 -4.60 4.92 22.58
N THR A 342 -4.51 3.70 22.04
CA THR A 342 -3.61 3.40 20.92
C THR A 342 -4.03 4.19 19.69
N GLN A 343 -3.08 4.91 19.09
CA GLN A 343 -3.27 5.59 17.83
C GLN A 343 -3.13 4.58 16.68
N ILE A 344 -3.89 4.76 15.60
CA ILE A 344 -4.03 3.75 14.55
C ILE A 344 -3.04 3.88 13.41
N VAL A 345 -2.50 5.09 13.21
CA VAL A 345 -1.59 5.43 12.12
C VAL A 345 -0.46 6.32 12.61
N TYR A 346 0.75 6.08 12.11
CA TYR A 346 1.97 6.78 12.51
C TYR A 346 2.77 7.24 11.28
N GLY A 347 3.55 8.30 11.45
CA GLY A 347 4.61 8.63 10.51
C GLY A 347 5.66 7.53 10.49
N ILE A 348 6.42 7.42 9.39
CA ILE A 348 7.35 6.30 9.20
C ILE A 348 8.54 6.32 10.19
N ARG A 349 8.70 7.36 11.01
CA ARG A 349 9.66 7.41 12.13
C ARG A 349 8.98 7.49 13.49
N GLY A 350 7.69 7.13 13.58
CA GLY A 350 6.91 7.14 14.81
C GLY A 350 6.26 8.48 15.11
N GLU A 351 6.23 9.42 14.16
CA GLU A 351 5.55 10.70 14.36
C GLU A 351 4.05 10.48 14.66
N VAL A 352 3.57 11.07 15.76
CA VAL A 352 2.17 10.91 16.23
C VAL A 352 1.23 12.00 15.72
N ASN A 353 1.78 13.18 15.40
CA ASN A 353 1.00 14.25 14.78
C ASN A 353 1.13 14.14 13.25
N LEU A 354 0.01 13.83 12.60
CA LEU A 354 -0.08 13.63 11.15
C LEU A 354 -1.09 14.61 10.53
N ASP A 355 -1.13 15.84 11.05
CA ASP A 355 -2.02 16.91 10.60
C ASP A 355 -2.15 16.92 9.07
N GLU A 356 -3.39 16.68 8.63
CA GLU A 356 -3.77 16.66 7.23
C GLU A 356 -3.70 18.08 6.67
N ARG A 357 -2.97 18.24 5.56
CA ARG A 357 -2.78 19.52 4.88
C ARG A 357 -3.16 19.38 3.41
N GLU A 358 -3.97 20.32 2.94
CA GLU A 358 -4.34 20.42 1.54
C GLU A 358 -3.31 21.27 0.77
N LEU A 359 -2.82 20.73 -0.34
CA LEU A 359 -1.92 21.40 -1.27
C LEU A 359 -2.73 22.02 -2.41
N THR A 360 -3.35 23.17 -2.13
CA THR A 360 -4.31 23.83 -3.03
C THR A 360 -3.69 24.37 -4.33
N HIS A 361 -2.37 24.45 -4.42
CA HIS A 361 -1.66 24.88 -5.63
C HIS A 361 -1.45 23.76 -6.65
N LEU A 362 -1.65 22.49 -6.28
CA LEU A 362 -1.55 21.34 -7.17
C LEU A 362 -2.90 21.05 -7.82
N ARG A 363 -2.90 20.71 -9.12
CA ARG A 363 -4.11 20.38 -9.89
C ARG A 363 -4.77 19.05 -9.50
N GLY A 364 -4.03 18.15 -8.85
CA GLY A 364 -4.51 16.82 -8.50
C GLY A 364 -4.57 15.86 -9.70
N TYR A 365 -4.49 14.56 -9.41
CA TYR A 365 -4.52 13.52 -10.43
C TYR A 365 -5.85 13.59 -11.20
N CYS A 366 -5.77 13.78 -12.52
CA CYS A 366 -6.94 14.00 -13.40
C CYS A 366 -7.92 15.06 -12.87
N GLY A 367 -7.42 16.13 -12.22
CA GLY A 367 -8.26 17.19 -11.66
C GLY A 367 -8.98 16.83 -10.36
N SER A 368 -8.61 15.72 -9.70
CA SER A 368 -9.22 15.27 -8.45
C SER A 368 -8.69 16.07 -7.27
N HIS A 369 -9.59 16.66 -6.49
CA HIS A 369 -9.26 17.56 -5.39
C HIS A 369 -10.00 17.16 -4.11
N PRO A 370 -9.42 17.42 -2.93
CA PRO A 370 -8.12 18.10 -2.72
C PRO A 370 -6.94 17.13 -2.83
N VAL A 371 -5.73 17.68 -2.98
CA VAL A 371 -4.47 16.94 -2.80
C VAL A 371 -4.07 17.06 -1.33
N ARG A 372 -3.91 15.94 -0.63
CA ARG A 372 -3.65 15.87 0.81
C ARG A 372 -2.25 15.33 1.12
N VAL A 373 -1.65 15.82 2.19
CA VAL A 373 -0.44 15.26 2.79
C VAL A 373 -0.65 15.17 4.29
N GLY A 374 -0.26 14.04 4.90
CA GLY A 374 -0.75 13.67 6.23
C GLY A 374 -2.14 13.04 6.16
N ASN A 375 -2.68 12.63 7.30
CA ASN A 375 -3.94 11.90 7.33
C ASN A 375 -4.68 12.12 8.66
N ALA A 376 -5.92 12.62 8.58
CA ALA A 376 -6.75 12.93 9.73
C ALA A 376 -7.14 11.70 10.59
N ALA A 377 -6.98 10.48 10.08
CA ALA A 377 -7.21 9.24 10.80
C ALA A 377 -6.40 9.16 12.11
N HIS A 378 -5.27 9.87 12.22
CA HIS A 378 -4.47 9.90 13.45
C HIS A 378 -5.21 10.42 14.69
N ARG A 379 -6.35 11.11 14.51
CA ARG A 379 -7.23 11.61 15.58
C ARG A 379 -8.44 10.71 15.84
N GLN A 380 -8.67 9.73 14.97
CA GLN A 380 -9.81 8.84 15.07
C GLN A 380 -9.58 7.78 16.13
N ARG A 381 -10.68 7.25 16.64
CA ARG A 381 -10.68 6.11 17.55
C ARG A 381 -11.24 4.90 16.82
N GLN A 382 -10.43 3.86 16.75
CA GLN A 382 -10.77 2.57 16.19
C GLN A 382 -10.45 1.50 17.22
N PHE A 383 -11.37 0.55 17.39
CA PHE A 383 -11.26 -0.48 18.41
C PHE A 383 -10.63 -1.77 17.89
N ASP A 384 -10.64 -1.97 16.57
CA ASP A 384 -10.02 -3.11 15.91
C ASP A 384 -8.50 -3.15 16.08
N VAL A 385 -7.85 -1.99 16.20
CA VAL A 385 -6.39 -1.89 16.44
C VAL A 385 -5.91 -2.70 17.64
N TYR A 386 -6.74 -2.81 18.69
CA TYR A 386 -6.36 -3.57 19.89
C TYR A 386 -6.29 -5.06 19.61
N GLY A 387 -7.24 -5.58 18.82
CA GLY A 387 -7.22 -6.97 18.40
C GLY A 387 -6.05 -7.24 17.45
N ASP A 388 -5.77 -6.32 16.51
CA ASP A 388 -4.67 -6.44 15.56
C ASP A 388 -3.31 -6.58 16.26
N VAL A 389 -3.05 -5.74 17.27
CA VAL A 389 -1.80 -5.78 18.05
C VAL A 389 -1.70 -7.08 18.85
N MET A 390 -2.78 -7.47 19.53
CA MET A 390 -2.81 -8.67 20.37
C MET A 390 -2.60 -9.95 19.57
N ASP A 391 -3.24 -10.05 18.41
CA ASP A 391 -3.11 -11.22 17.54
C ASP A 391 -1.71 -11.30 16.90
N TRP A 392 -1.12 -10.15 16.56
CA TRP A 392 0.28 -10.10 16.13
C TRP A 392 1.26 -10.54 17.23
N LEU A 393 1.05 -10.11 18.49
CA LEU A 393 1.86 -10.56 19.62
C LEU A 393 1.73 -12.07 19.85
N THR A 394 0.53 -12.63 19.68
CA THR A 394 0.30 -14.08 19.72
C THR A 394 1.11 -14.79 18.65
N LEU A 395 1.04 -14.34 17.39
CA LEU A 395 1.89 -14.90 16.32
C LEU A 395 3.37 -14.83 16.70
N ARG A 396 3.86 -13.67 17.15
CA ARG A 396 5.27 -13.52 17.50
C ARG A 396 5.70 -14.53 18.55
N ARG A 397 4.89 -14.76 19.58
CA ARG A 397 5.16 -15.78 20.61
C ARG A 397 5.16 -17.19 20.02
N GLU A 398 4.17 -17.51 19.20
CA GLU A 398 4.04 -18.81 18.52
C GLU A 398 5.17 -19.10 17.53
N LEU A 399 5.85 -18.07 17.03
CA LEU A 399 7.05 -18.21 16.20
C LEU A 399 8.36 -18.24 17.02
N GLY A 400 8.28 -18.35 18.34
CA GLY A 400 9.42 -18.49 19.25
C GLY A 400 9.97 -17.16 19.79
N GLY A 401 9.29 -16.04 19.53
CA GLY A 401 9.62 -14.76 20.16
C GLY A 401 9.24 -14.72 21.65
N SER A 402 9.92 -13.88 22.42
CA SER A 402 9.61 -13.66 23.84
C SER A 402 9.00 -12.27 24.07
N LEU A 403 8.03 -12.20 24.98
CA LEU A 403 7.48 -10.94 25.44
C LEU A 403 8.31 -10.39 26.61
N SER A 404 8.72 -9.14 26.53
CA SER A 404 9.41 -8.46 27.63
C SER A 404 8.44 -8.10 28.77
N PRO A 405 8.93 -7.83 29.99
CA PRO A 405 8.07 -7.39 31.10
C PRO A 405 7.30 -6.09 30.81
N SER A 406 7.86 -5.16 30.02
CA SER A 406 7.16 -3.95 29.60
C SER A 406 6.06 -4.25 28.57
N GLU A 407 6.35 -5.13 27.61
CA GLU A 407 5.36 -5.61 26.64
C GLU A 407 4.17 -6.27 27.35
N LEU A 408 4.42 -7.12 28.35
CA LEU A 408 3.36 -7.74 29.17
C LEU A 408 2.53 -6.72 29.97
N THR A 409 3.16 -5.64 30.43
CA THR A 409 2.47 -4.57 31.16
C THR A 409 1.53 -3.77 30.23
N ILE A 410 2.02 -3.41 29.05
CA ILE A 410 1.24 -2.72 28.01
C ILE A 410 0.07 -3.60 27.56
N LEU A 411 0.33 -4.90 27.38
CA LEU A 411 -0.66 -5.89 27.04
C LEU A 411 -1.78 -5.95 28.08
N ARG A 412 -1.44 -6.09 29.37
CA ARG A 412 -2.44 -6.11 30.45
C ARG A 412 -3.29 -4.84 30.46
N ARG A 413 -2.65 -3.66 30.37
CA ARG A 413 -3.33 -2.37 30.33
C ARG A 413 -4.29 -2.25 29.14
N THR A 414 -3.89 -2.77 28.00
CA THR A 414 -4.71 -2.79 26.78
C THR A 414 -5.94 -3.68 26.96
N ALA A 415 -5.76 -4.89 27.51
CA ALA A 415 -6.86 -5.80 27.78
C ALA A 415 -7.87 -5.20 28.78
N ASP A 416 -7.40 -4.62 29.88
CA ASP A 416 -8.27 -3.98 30.89
C ASP A 416 -9.10 -2.84 30.28
N TYR A 417 -8.49 -2.02 29.42
CA TYR A 417 -9.20 -0.94 28.74
C TYR A 417 -10.23 -1.43 27.73
N VAL A 418 -9.89 -2.45 26.93
CA VAL A 418 -10.85 -3.05 25.99
C VAL A 418 -12.05 -3.61 26.78
N ALA A 419 -11.80 -4.30 27.88
CA ALA A 419 -12.85 -4.85 28.73
C ALA A 419 -13.78 -3.75 29.30
N GLU A 420 -13.27 -2.55 29.56
CA GLU A 420 -14.04 -1.42 30.08
C GLU A 420 -14.74 -0.59 28.98
N HIS A 421 -14.17 -0.49 27.76
CA HIS A 421 -14.59 0.50 26.77
C HIS A 421 -15.16 -0.07 25.45
N TRP A 422 -15.24 -1.40 25.27
CA TRP A 422 -15.68 -2.00 24.00
C TRP A 422 -17.09 -1.60 23.53
N THR A 423 -17.96 -1.11 24.42
CA THR A 423 -19.30 -0.63 24.08
C THR A 423 -19.34 0.83 23.62
N GLU A 424 -18.19 1.50 23.52
CA GLU A 424 -18.10 2.90 23.09
C GLU A 424 -17.94 3.00 21.56
N PRO A 425 -18.60 3.97 20.91
CA PRO A 425 -18.57 4.08 19.45
C PRO A 425 -17.19 4.53 18.92
N GLY A 426 -16.86 4.11 17.70
CA GLY A 426 -15.61 4.43 17.00
C GLY A 426 -15.83 4.67 15.50
N GLN A 427 -14.77 4.76 14.70
CA GLN A 427 -14.83 5.06 13.25
C GLN A 427 -14.74 3.84 12.33
N GLY A 428 -14.95 2.64 12.89
CA GLY A 428 -14.99 1.38 12.14
C GLY A 428 -13.68 1.05 11.43
N PHE A 429 -13.65 -0.05 10.68
CA PHE A 429 -12.44 -0.50 9.97
C PHE A 429 -11.99 0.48 8.88
N TRP A 430 -12.94 1.17 8.24
CA TRP A 430 -12.70 2.01 7.07
C TRP A 430 -12.46 3.49 7.38
N GLU A 431 -12.29 3.86 8.65
CA GLU A 431 -11.94 5.25 9.05
C GLU A 431 -12.99 6.29 8.63
N GLU A 432 -14.26 5.90 8.72
CA GLU A 432 -15.37 6.70 8.22
C GLU A 432 -15.36 8.10 8.86
N ARG A 433 -15.65 9.11 8.04
CA ARG A 433 -15.64 10.52 8.49
C ARG A 433 -16.98 10.95 9.09
N ASP A 434 -17.97 10.08 9.06
CA ASP A 434 -19.25 10.26 9.73
C ASP A 434 -19.12 10.20 11.27
N LYS A 435 -20.27 10.31 11.95
CA LYS A 435 -20.33 10.17 13.42
C LYS A 435 -19.84 8.78 13.83
N PRO A 436 -19.16 8.65 14.99
CA PRO A 436 -18.80 7.34 15.52
C PRO A 436 -20.02 6.45 15.81
N GLU A 437 -19.91 5.16 15.52
CA GLU A 437 -20.95 4.13 15.69
C GLU A 437 -20.39 2.83 16.32
N GLN A 438 -21.29 1.90 16.68
CA GLN A 438 -20.93 0.56 17.17
C GLN A 438 -20.70 -0.40 16.00
N PHE A 439 -19.46 -0.44 15.50
CA PHE A 439 -19.07 -1.31 14.39
C PHE A 439 -18.89 -2.77 14.81
N VAL A 440 -19.57 -3.69 14.12
CA VAL A 440 -19.59 -5.13 14.47
C VAL A 440 -18.19 -5.74 14.41
N TYR A 441 -17.44 -5.45 13.33
CA TYR A 441 -16.08 -5.97 13.19
C TYR A 441 -15.14 -5.43 14.28
N GLY A 442 -15.25 -4.14 14.64
CA GLY A 442 -14.49 -3.57 15.75
C GLY A 442 -14.78 -4.26 17.08
N ASN A 443 -16.04 -4.56 17.36
CA ASN A 443 -16.46 -5.28 18.57
C ASN A 443 -15.95 -6.73 18.59
N MET A 444 -15.96 -7.41 17.44
CA MET A 444 -15.34 -8.73 17.30
C MET A 444 -13.83 -8.68 17.56
N MET A 445 -13.14 -7.65 17.07
CA MET A 445 -11.70 -7.48 17.33
C MET A 445 -11.41 -7.09 18.78
N CYS A 446 -12.31 -6.42 19.50
CA CYS A 446 -12.23 -6.29 20.96
C CYS A 446 -12.29 -7.65 21.66
N TRP A 447 -13.17 -8.55 21.22
CA TRP A 447 -13.22 -9.91 21.74
C TRP A 447 -11.89 -10.65 21.49
N VAL A 448 -11.34 -10.54 20.27
CA VAL A 448 -10.03 -11.10 19.91
C VAL A 448 -8.93 -10.57 20.82
N ALA A 449 -8.92 -9.26 21.09
CA ALA A 449 -7.93 -8.66 21.98
C ALA A 449 -7.93 -9.31 23.36
N LEU A 450 -9.11 -9.56 23.95
CA LEU A 450 -9.23 -10.21 25.26
C LEU A 450 -8.88 -11.69 25.22
N ASP A 451 -9.29 -12.40 24.16
CA ASP A 451 -9.00 -13.82 23.97
C ASP A 451 -7.49 -14.09 23.88
N ARG A 452 -6.80 -13.34 23.02
CA ARG A 452 -5.34 -13.39 22.90
C ARG A 452 -4.65 -12.94 24.18
N ALA A 453 -5.18 -11.92 24.86
CA ALA A 453 -4.60 -11.45 26.13
C ALA A 453 -4.63 -12.52 27.22
N GLN A 454 -5.71 -13.31 27.33
CA GLN A 454 -5.80 -14.42 28.29
C GLN A 454 -4.70 -15.46 28.06
N GLU A 455 -4.47 -15.83 26.80
CA GLU A 455 -3.42 -16.77 26.43
C GLU A 455 -2.02 -16.18 26.67
N LEU A 456 -1.80 -14.91 26.28
CA LEU A 456 -0.51 -14.23 26.42
C LEU A 456 -0.10 -13.98 27.88
N LEU A 457 -1.08 -13.75 28.75
CA LEU A 457 -0.88 -13.47 30.18
C LEU A 457 -1.05 -14.70 31.08
N ASP A 458 -1.45 -15.85 30.53
CA ASP A 458 -1.77 -17.07 31.27
C ASP A 458 -2.80 -16.83 32.38
N CYS A 459 -3.94 -16.23 32.04
CA CYS A 459 -5.01 -15.86 32.98
C CYS A 459 -6.42 -16.07 32.41
N ARG A 460 -7.45 -15.99 33.25
CA ARG A 460 -8.87 -16.11 32.85
C ARG A 460 -9.74 -14.92 33.27
N ASP A 461 -9.12 -13.75 33.51
CA ASP A 461 -9.80 -12.59 34.10
C ASP A 461 -10.94 -12.03 33.23
N TYR A 462 -10.87 -12.24 31.90
CA TYR A 462 -11.78 -11.65 30.92
C TYR A 462 -12.94 -12.54 30.44
N GLU A 463 -13.06 -13.79 30.91
CA GLU A 463 -14.05 -14.77 30.38
C GLU A 463 -15.50 -14.25 30.44
N GLY A 464 -15.86 -13.58 31.54
CA GLY A 464 -17.21 -13.03 31.74
C GLY A 464 -17.54 -11.89 30.76
N VAL A 465 -16.57 -11.01 30.50
CA VAL A 465 -16.73 -9.89 29.55
C VAL A 465 -16.80 -10.42 28.13
N MET A 466 -15.92 -11.35 27.76
CA MET A 466 -15.93 -12.00 26.45
C MET A 466 -17.26 -12.72 26.18
N SER A 467 -17.80 -13.45 27.17
CA SER A 467 -19.11 -14.09 27.04
C SER A 467 -20.24 -13.07 26.82
N THR A 468 -20.13 -11.90 27.45
CA THR A 468 -21.07 -10.78 27.26
C THR A 468 -20.96 -10.19 25.86
N MET A 469 -19.74 -9.96 25.36
CA MET A 469 -19.48 -9.47 24.00
C MET A 469 -20.09 -10.39 22.94
N VAL A 470 -19.90 -11.72 23.07
CA VAL A 470 -20.45 -12.69 22.12
C VAL A 470 -21.98 -12.60 22.07
N GLN A 471 -22.64 -12.57 23.24
CA GLN A 471 -24.09 -12.44 23.32
C GLN A 471 -24.60 -11.12 22.74
N ASP A 472 -23.89 -10.02 23.01
CA ASP A 472 -24.23 -8.69 22.52
C ASP A 472 -24.10 -8.60 20.99
N ILE A 473 -22.96 -9.03 20.45
CA ILE A 473 -22.70 -9.08 18.99
C ILE A 473 -23.69 -10.00 18.30
N HIS A 474 -24.01 -11.16 18.86
CA HIS A 474 -25.02 -12.06 18.26
C HIS A 474 -26.42 -11.43 18.25
N ARG A 475 -26.75 -10.64 19.27
CA ARG A 475 -28.06 -10.00 19.39
C ARG A 475 -28.21 -8.76 18.52
N HIS A 476 -27.16 -7.95 18.42
CA HIS A 476 -27.21 -6.62 17.80
C HIS A 476 -26.44 -6.53 16.48
N GLY A 477 -25.39 -7.32 16.32
CA GLY A 477 -24.55 -7.35 15.13
C GLY A 477 -25.01 -8.32 14.04
N ILE A 478 -26.03 -9.14 14.27
CA ILE A 478 -26.58 -10.06 13.26
C ILE A 478 -27.96 -9.55 12.80
N ALA A 479 -28.15 -9.43 11.49
CA ALA A 479 -29.42 -9.04 10.88
C ALA A 479 -30.49 -10.13 11.06
N PRO A 480 -31.80 -9.81 10.99
CA PRO A 480 -32.86 -10.82 11.03
C PRO A 480 -32.70 -11.93 9.97
N GLU A 481 -32.11 -11.59 8.83
CA GLU A 481 -31.78 -12.49 7.72
C GLU A 481 -30.55 -13.38 8.01
N GLY A 482 -29.82 -13.13 9.10
CA GLY A 482 -28.74 -13.98 9.61
C GLY A 482 -27.32 -13.56 9.23
N TYR A 483 -27.14 -12.51 8.43
CA TYR A 483 -25.82 -11.97 8.07
C TYR A 483 -25.27 -11.00 9.13
N LEU A 484 -23.95 -10.83 9.16
CA LEU A 484 -23.28 -9.83 10.01
C LEU A 484 -23.50 -8.42 9.46
N ARG A 485 -24.03 -7.52 10.29
CA ARG A 485 -24.19 -6.10 9.98
C ARG A 485 -22.83 -5.39 9.99
N LYS A 486 -22.80 -4.20 9.38
CA LYS A 486 -21.70 -3.23 9.45
C LYS A 486 -21.59 -2.63 10.87
N CYS A 487 -22.71 -2.10 11.36
CA CYS A 487 -22.84 -1.49 12.68
C CYS A 487 -24.17 -1.90 13.34
N TYR A 488 -24.35 -1.60 14.63
CA TYR A 488 -25.59 -1.93 15.35
C TYR A 488 -26.76 -1.03 14.94
N GLU A 489 -26.46 0.19 14.49
CA GLU A 489 -27.41 1.24 14.22
C GLU A 489 -28.23 0.97 12.94
N HIS A 490 -27.66 0.25 11.97
CA HIS A 490 -28.21 0.08 10.63
C HIS A 490 -28.05 -1.34 10.09
N ASP A 491 -28.99 -1.79 9.25
CA ASP A 491 -28.98 -3.11 8.61
C ASP A 491 -28.13 -3.16 7.32
N THR A 492 -27.00 -2.43 7.31
CA THR A 492 -26.09 -2.34 6.16
C THR A 492 -25.07 -3.48 6.24
N ILE A 493 -24.73 -4.09 5.10
CA ILE A 493 -23.65 -5.09 4.99
C ILE A 493 -22.32 -4.39 4.65
N ASP A 494 -21.22 -4.91 5.20
CA ASP A 494 -19.85 -4.48 4.89
C ASP A 494 -19.01 -5.72 4.54
N ALA A 495 -18.20 -5.63 3.49
CA ALA A 495 -17.32 -6.69 3.04
C ALA A 495 -16.24 -7.07 4.08
N VAL A 496 -15.91 -6.19 5.04
CA VAL A 496 -15.04 -6.54 6.17
C VAL A 496 -15.59 -7.70 6.99
N ALA A 497 -16.92 -7.92 7.00
CA ALA A 497 -17.55 -9.04 7.68
C ALA A 497 -17.10 -10.41 7.11
N LEU A 498 -16.62 -10.47 5.86
CA LEU A 498 -16.02 -11.69 5.29
C LEU A 498 -14.76 -12.14 6.02
N ARG A 499 -14.12 -11.24 6.78
CA ARG A 499 -12.97 -11.56 7.63
C ARG A 499 -13.37 -12.25 8.92
N ALA A 500 -14.65 -12.29 9.31
CA ALA A 500 -15.06 -12.89 10.58
C ALA A 500 -14.49 -14.30 10.91
N PRO A 501 -14.39 -15.26 9.97
CA PRO A 501 -13.80 -16.57 10.28
C PRO A 501 -12.28 -16.53 10.48
N ILE A 502 -11.58 -15.54 9.90
CA ILE A 502 -10.12 -15.41 10.02
C ILE A 502 -9.70 -14.99 11.42
N ILE A 503 -10.56 -14.32 12.16
CA ILE A 503 -10.24 -13.79 13.49
C ILE A 503 -10.72 -14.73 14.61
N ASP A 504 -11.19 -15.92 14.25
CA ASP A 504 -11.61 -16.99 15.18
C ASP A 504 -12.73 -16.57 16.17
N PHE A 505 -13.52 -15.54 15.82
CA PHE A 505 -14.65 -15.13 16.62
C PHE A 505 -15.79 -16.17 16.54
N PRO A 506 -16.43 -16.56 17.66
CA PRO A 506 -17.46 -17.58 17.68
C PRO A 506 -18.76 -17.08 17.01
N LEU A 507 -19.01 -17.53 15.77
CA LEU A 507 -20.23 -17.22 15.03
C LEU A 507 -21.32 -18.30 15.20
N PRO A 508 -22.60 -17.94 15.16
CA PRO A 508 -23.68 -18.92 15.06
C PRO A 508 -23.61 -19.71 13.75
N THR A 509 -24.02 -20.97 13.79
CA THR A 509 -24.11 -21.84 12.61
C THR A 509 -24.91 -21.17 11.49
N GLY A 510 -24.34 -21.12 10.28
CA GLY A 510 -24.97 -20.53 9.10
C GLY A 510 -24.79 -19.03 8.93
N CYS A 511 -24.34 -18.30 9.95
CA CYS A 511 -24.14 -16.84 9.88
C CYS A 511 -23.09 -16.43 8.83
N LEU A 512 -21.96 -17.15 8.76
CA LEU A 512 -20.96 -16.92 7.72
C LEU A 512 -21.52 -17.12 6.31
N GLN A 513 -22.32 -18.17 6.11
CA GLN A 513 -22.93 -18.45 4.81
C GLN A 513 -23.90 -17.34 4.39
N ALA A 514 -24.77 -16.90 5.31
CA ALA A 514 -25.68 -15.78 5.08
C ALA A 514 -24.91 -14.47 4.77
N THR A 515 -23.79 -14.24 5.45
CA THR A 515 -22.92 -13.07 5.20
C THR A 515 -22.31 -13.12 3.80
N ILE A 516 -21.80 -14.28 3.37
CA ILE A 516 -21.29 -14.47 1.99
C ILE A 516 -22.41 -14.22 0.97
N ASP A 517 -23.60 -14.79 1.19
CA ASP A 517 -24.72 -14.66 0.25
C ASP A 517 -25.17 -13.21 0.13
N GLU A 518 -25.19 -12.46 1.23
CA GLU A 518 -25.54 -11.05 1.27
C GLU A 518 -24.51 -10.17 0.56
N VAL A 519 -23.20 -10.42 0.78
CA VAL A 519 -22.12 -9.73 0.07
C VAL A 519 -22.18 -10.02 -1.43
N MET A 520 -22.37 -11.29 -1.81
CA MET A 520 -22.55 -11.70 -3.21
C MET A 520 -23.73 -11.00 -3.87
N ALA A 521 -24.84 -10.83 -3.16
CA ALA A 521 -26.04 -10.19 -3.69
C ALA A 521 -25.93 -8.67 -3.81
N LYS A 522 -25.27 -8.00 -2.84
CA LYS A 522 -25.29 -6.54 -2.74
C LYS A 522 -24.02 -5.84 -3.18
N LEU A 523 -22.85 -6.45 -2.97
CA LEU A 523 -21.54 -5.78 -3.11
C LEU A 523 -20.69 -6.32 -4.26
N VAL A 524 -20.95 -7.54 -4.73
CA VAL A 524 -20.20 -8.15 -5.84
C VAL A 524 -20.66 -7.59 -7.20
N THR A 525 -19.70 -7.29 -8.06
CA THR A 525 -19.88 -6.92 -9.46
C THR A 525 -18.92 -7.72 -10.34
N PRO A 526 -19.05 -7.67 -11.68
CA PRO A 526 -18.03 -8.23 -12.58
C PRO A 526 -16.63 -7.62 -12.36
N GLY A 527 -16.55 -6.39 -11.84
CA GLY A 527 -15.30 -5.66 -11.61
C GLY A 527 -14.63 -5.95 -10.26
N GLY A 528 -15.32 -6.58 -9.31
CA GLY A 528 -14.78 -6.84 -7.97
C GLY A 528 -15.86 -6.74 -6.88
N VAL A 529 -15.44 -6.41 -5.66
CA VAL A 529 -16.31 -6.31 -4.48
C VAL A 529 -16.19 -4.92 -3.87
N TYR A 530 -17.31 -4.23 -3.68
CA TYR A 530 -17.35 -2.96 -2.94
C TYR A 530 -17.15 -3.17 -1.43
N ARG A 531 -16.62 -2.17 -0.72
CA ARG A 531 -16.52 -2.21 0.76
C ARG A 531 -17.92 -2.28 1.38
N TYR A 532 -18.79 -1.35 0.99
CA TYR A 532 -20.20 -1.30 1.36
C TYR A 532 -20.95 -0.43 0.33
N LYS A 533 -22.27 -0.30 0.47
CA LYS A 533 -23.09 0.68 -0.29
C LYS A 533 -23.91 1.50 0.69
N GLY A 534 -23.84 2.82 0.60
CA GLY A 534 -24.50 3.75 1.52
C GLY A 534 -23.64 4.98 1.80
N GLY A 535 -24.15 5.92 2.59
CA GLY A 535 -23.39 7.11 3.01
C GLY A 535 -22.42 6.78 4.16
N ASP A 536 -21.26 7.42 4.11
CA ASP A 536 -20.13 7.32 5.06
C ASP A 536 -19.54 8.70 5.44
N GLY A 537 -20.29 9.76 5.11
CA GLY A 537 -19.93 11.16 5.34
C GLY A 537 -19.15 11.81 4.19
N LEU A 538 -19.01 11.13 3.05
CA LEU A 538 -18.28 11.61 1.87
C LEU A 538 -19.18 11.60 0.61
N ASP A 539 -18.86 12.48 -0.34
CA ASP A 539 -19.59 12.58 -1.62
C ASP A 539 -19.05 11.58 -2.66
N GLY A 540 -19.96 11.01 -3.46
CA GLY A 540 -19.64 10.15 -4.62
C GLY A 540 -19.57 8.65 -4.32
N ASP A 541 -19.48 7.85 -5.38
CA ASP A 541 -19.26 6.40 -5.32
C ASP A 541 -17.76 6.09 -5.52
N GLU A 542 -17.23 5.10 -4.81
CA GLU A 542 -15.85 4.61 -4.91
C GLU A 542 -15.72 3.43 -5.91
N GLY A 543 -14.49 2.97 -6.15
CA GLY A 543 -14.23 1.75 -6.90
C GLY A 543 -14.50 0.47 -6.11
N THR A 544 -14.39 -0.68 -6.78
CA THR A 544 -14.35 -1.97 -6.07
C THR A 544 -13.00 -2.13 -5.39
N PHE A 545 -13.00 -2.59 -4.13
CA PHE A 545 -11.80 -2.67 -3.30
C PHE A 545 -11.13 -4.03 -3.48
N VAL A 546 -9.87 -4.03 -3.94
CA VAL A 546 -9.20 -5.28 -4.36
C VAL A 546 -9.10 -6.30 -3.22
N ALA A 547 -8.79 -5.83 -2.01
CA ALA A 547 -8.69 -6.72 -0.84
C ALA A 547 -10.01 -7.42 -0.50
N CYS A 548 -11.16 -6.76 -0.69
CA CYS A 548 -12.48 -7.36 -0.43
C CYS A 548 -12.76 -8.53 -1.37
N GLY A 549 -12.26 -8.48 -2.61
CA GLY A 549 -12.33 -9.60 -3.55
C GLY A 549 -11.54 -10.82 -3.07
N PHE A 550 -10.38 -10.62 -2.47
CA PHE A 550 -9.60 -11.70 -1.84
C PHE A 550 -10.23 -12.20 -0.54
N TRP A 551 -10.82 -11.34 0.29
CA TRP A 551 -11.53 -11.79 1.50
C TRP A 551 -12.75 -12.65 1.18
N LEU A 552 -13.38 -12.46 0.02
CA LEU A 552 -14.43 -13.36 -0.46
C LEU A 552 -13.88 -14.75 -0.79
N VAL A 553 -12.67 -14.86 -1.35
CA VAL A 553 -11.97 -16.15 -1.51
C VAL A 553 -11.82 -16.83 -0.15
N ASP A 554 -11.29 -16.10 0.83
CA ASP A 554 -11.04 -16.62 2.17
C ASP A 554 -12.33 -17.16 2.79
N ALA A 555 -13.41 -16.37 2.79
CA ALA A 555 -14.71 -16.77 3.34
C ALA A 555 -15.31 -18.01 2.63
N LEU A 556 -15.15 -18.12 1.31
CA LEU A 556 -15.57 -19.30 0.55
C LEU A 556 -14.78 -20.56 0.95
N LEU A 557 -13.48 -20.43 1.22
CA LEU A 557 -12.65 -21.53 1.72
C LEU A 557 -13.12 -22.04 3.09
N PHE A 558 -13.44 -21.13 4.01
CA PHE A 558 -13.98 -21.46 5.33
C PHE A 558 -15.35 -22.14 5.30
N THR A 559 -16.11 -22.00 4.22
CA THR A 559 -17.40 -22.70 4.02
C THR A 559 -17.26 -23.98 3.19
N GLY A 560 -16.04 -24.39 2.83
CA GLY A 560 -15.78 -25.59 2.03
C GLY A 560 -16.10 -25.44 0.55
N LYS A 561 -16.36 -24.22 0.06
CA LYS A 561 -16.63 -23.92 -1.35
C LYS A 561 -15.34 -23.72 -2.15
N THR A 562 -14.39 -24.63 -2.01
CA THR A 562 -13.01 -24.50 -2.54
C THR A 562 -12.95 -24.27 -4.05
N ALA A 563 -13.78 -24.96 -4.84
CA ALA A 563 -13.81 -24.76 -6.30
C ALA A 563 -14.24 -23.34 -6.69
N GLN A 564 -15.26 -22.80 -6.02
CA GLN A 564 -15.72 -21.43 -6.23
C GLN A 564 -14.67 -20.41 -5.76
N ALA A 565 -14.04 -20.66 -4.61
CA ALA A 565 -12.96 -19.83 -4.10
C ALA A 565 -11.80 -19.73 -5.11
N LYS A 566 -11.39 -20.86 -5.69
CA LYS A 566 -10.32 -20.94 -6.69
C LYS A 566 -10.66 -20.17 -7.97
N GLU A 567 -11.86 -20.33 -8.50
CA GLU A 567 -12.33 -19.61 -9.69
C GLU A 567 -12.35 -18.08 -9.45
N TRP A 568 -12.81 -17.66 -8.27
CA TRP A 568 -12.81 -16.26 -7.89
C TRP A 568 -11.39 -15.72 -7.71
N PHE A 569 -10.51 -16.48 -7.04
CA PHE A 569 -9.09 -16.13 -6.86
C PHE A 569 -8.39 -15.91 -8.21
N GLU A 570 -8.56 -16.83 -9.16
CA GLU A 570 -7.98 -16.70 -10.51
C GLU A 570 -8.55 -15.51 -11.29
N THR A 571 -9.79 -15.11 -10.99
CA THR A 571 -10.39 -13.88 -11.52
C THR A 571 -9.71 -12.64 -10.95
N MET A 572 -9.50 -12.59 -9.64
CA MET A 572 -8.75 -11.51 -8.98
C MET A 572 -7.29 -11.44 -9.46
N LEU A 573 -6.64 -12.56 -9.77
CA LEU A 573 -5.28 -12.57 -10.33
C LEU A 573 -5.16 -11.78 -11.65
N ARG A 574 -6.18 -11.88 -12.50
CA ARG A 574 -6.24 -11.17 -13.80
C ARG A 574 -6.45 -9.66 -13.67
N GLN A 575 -6.77 -9.18 -12.47
CA GLN A 575 -6.97 -7.76 -12.21
C GLN A 575 -5.68 -7.00 -11.93
N SER A 576 -4.53 -7.67 -11.79
CA SER A 576 -3.24 -6.99 -11.72
C SER A 576 -2.91 -6.25 -13.02
N ASN A 577 -1.95 -5.33 -12.96
CA ASN A 577 -1.37 -4.75 -14.19
C ASN A 577 -0.39 -5.71 -14.87
N ASP A 578 0.22 -5.26 -15.97
CA ASP A 578 1.14 -6.06 -16.79
C ASP A 578 2.40 -6.57 -16.05
N VAL A 579 2.74 -5.98 -14.90
CA VAL A 579 3.86 -6.38 -14.06
C VAL A 579 3.43 -7.02 -12.73
N GLY A 580 2.15 -7.34 -12.57
CA GLY A 580 1.62 -8.07 -11.42
C GLY A 580 1.39 -7.23 -10.17
N LEU A 581 1.18 -5.91 -10.31
CA LEU A 581 0.87 -5.00 -9.20
C LEU A 581 -0.62 -4.64 -9.13
N TYR A 582 -1.09 -4.32 -7.93
CA TYR A 582 -2.46 -3.89 -7.63
C TYR A 582 -2.50 -2.47 -7.05
N ALA A 583 -3.52 -1.71 -7.44
CA ALA A 583 -3.93 -0.50 -6.74
C ALA A 583 -4.88 -0.84 -5.58
N GLU A 584 -5.29 0.19 -4.85
CA GLU A 584 -6.30 0.10 -3.80
C GLU A 584 -7.66 -0.37 -4.33
N GLU A 585 -8.09 0.27 -5.41
CA GLU A 585 -9.41 0.07 -6.00
C GLU A 585 -9.35 -0.09 -7.51
N ILE A 586 -10.41 -0.65 -8.06
CA ILE A 586 -10.62 -0.80 -9.50
C ILE A 586 -12.02 -0.31 -9.84
N ASP A 587 -12.11 0.58 -10.82
CA ASP A 587 -13.38 1.01 -11.39
C ASP A 587 -14.12 -0.19 -11.99
N ALA A 588 -15.34 -0.43 -11.51
CA ALA A 588 -16.12 -1.61 -11.87
C ALA A 588 -16.57 -1.64 -13.34
N GLU A 589 -16.65 -0.49 -14.00
CA GLU A 589 -17.17 -0.35 -15.36
C GLU A 589 -16.05 -0.40 -16.41
N ASN A 590 -14.95 0.30 -16.15
CA ASN A 590 -13.88 0.52 -17.13
C ASN A 590 -12.53 -0.09 -16.73
N ASN A 591 -12.43 -0.75 -15.58
CA ASN A 591 -11.24 -1.48 -15.11
C ASN A 591 -9.99 -0.59 -14.95
N ARG A 592 -10.16 0.72 -14.77
CA ARG A 592 -9.09 1.64 -14.39
C ARG A 592 -8.69 1.41 -12.94
N PHE A 593 -7.41 1.60 -12.65
CA PHE A 593 -6.95 1.62 -11.27
C PHE A 593 -7.33 2.95 -10.60
N LEU A 594 -7.80 2.84 -9.36
CA LEU A 594 -8.23 3.93 -8.49
C LEU A 594 -7.53 3.78 -7.12
N GLY A 595 -7.49 4.88 -6.36
CA GLY A 595 -6.79 4.97 -5.08
C GLY A 595 -5.27 4.83 -5.22
N ASN A 596 -4.59 4.67 -4.08
CA ASN A 596 -3.12 4.71 -4.05
C ASN A 596 -2.46 3.44 -4.64
N PHE A 597 -1.20 3.55 -5.12
CA PHE A 597 -0.54 2.49 -5.87
C PHE A 597 0.99 2.41 -5.68
N PRO A 598 1.60 1.20 -5.64
CA PRO A 598 0.93 -0.07 -5.33
C PRO A 598 0.41 -0.06 -3.89
N GLN A 599 -0.65 -0.81 -3.63
CA GLN A 599 -1.30 -0.81 -2.33
C GLN A 599 -1.02 -2.12 -1.58
N GLY A 600 -0.58 -2.00 -0.32
CA GLY A 600 -0.10 -3.12 0.50
C GLY A 600 -1.22 -4.09 0.90
N LEU A 601 -2.39 -3.59 1.32
CA LEU A 601 -3.53 -4.40 1.73
C LEU A 601 -4.03 -5.39 0.65
N SER A 602 -3.85 -5.07 -0.63
CA SER A 602 -4.25 -5.85 -1.79
C SER A 602 -3.24 -6.96 -2.04
N HIS A 603 -1.95 -6.61 -1.97
CA HIS A 603 -0.87 -7.58 -2.09
C HIS A 603 -0.83 -8.57 -0.90
N LEU A 604 -1.08 -8.12 0.32
CA LEU A 604 -1.15 -9.02 1.48
C LEU A 604 -2.41 -9.90 1.43
N ALA A 605 -3.54 -9.40 0.95
CA ALA A 605 -4.76 -10.20 0.82
C ALA A 605 -4.60 -11.32 -0.21
N LEU A 606 -3.91 -11.05 -1.32
CA LEU A 606 -3.54 -12.08 -2.29
C LEU A 606 -2.69 -13.20 -1.66
N ILE A 607 -1.63 -12.83 -0.95
CA ILE A 607 -0.74 -13.82 -0.29
C ILE A 607 -1.54 -14.64 0.72
N HIS A 608 -2.40 -13.97 1.48
CA HIS A 608 -3.23 -14.63 2.47
C HIS A 608 -4.16 -15.67 1.82
N SER A 609 -4.94 -15.28 0.81
CA SER A 609 -5.82 -16.21 0.08
C SER A 609 -5.07 -17.35 -0.60
N ALA A 610 -3.91 -17.07 -1.21
CA ALA A 610 -3.08 -18.10 -1.83
C ALA A 610 -2.57 -19.13 -0.80
N THR A 611 -2.24 -18.66 0.40
CA THR A 611 -1.80 -19.51 1.52
C THR A 611 -2.97 -20.36 2.01
N LEU A 612 -4.14 -19.78 2.25
CA LEU A 612 -5.31 -20.54 2.70
C LEU A 612 -5.76 -21.59 1.67
N LEU A 613 -5.74 -21.22 0.39
CA LEU A 613 -6.08 -22.14 -0.69
C LEU A 613 -5.11 -23.33 -0.72
N ASP A 614 -3.81 -23.08 -0.57
CA ASP A 614 -2.79 -24.12 -0.51
C ASP A 614 -3.01 -25.06 0.70
N ILE A 615 -3.29 -24.51 1.88
CA ILE A 615 -3.65 -25.30 3.08
C ILE A 615 -4.86 -26.20 2.81
N VAL A 616 -5.94 -25.65 2.23
CA VAL A 616 -7.16 -26.41 1.95
C VAL A 616 -6.95 -27.48 0.89
N GLU A 617 -6.15 -27.21 -0.14
CA GLU A 617 -5.83 -28.19 -1.18
C GLU A 617 -5.03 -29.38 -0.64
N HIS A 618 -4.19 -29.18 0.39
CA HIS A 618 -3.40 -30.23 1.01
C HIS A 618 -4.14 -30.98 2.13
N ASP A 619 -4.72 -30.24 3.08
CA ASP A 619 -5.20 -30.79 4.36
C ASP A 619 -6.71 -30.60 4.59
N GLY A 620 -7.41 -29.99 3.64
CA GLY A 620 -8.85 -29.76 3.68
C GLY A 620 -9.26 -28.54 4.54
N THR A 621 -10.55 -28.19 4.47
CA THR A 621 -11.12 -27.00 5.14
C THR A 621 -10.93 -26.99 6.66
N GLU A 622 -10.89 -28.16 7.29
CA GLU A 622 -10.70 -28.29 8.74
C GLU A 622 -9.33 -27.77 9.21
N ALA A 623 -8.32 -27.75 8.33
CA ALA A 623 -7.00 -27.21 8.62
C ALA A 623 -6.98 -25.66 8.74
N LEU A 624 -8.08 -24.99 8.39
CA LEU A 624 -8.22 -23.54 8.56
C LEU A 624 -8.61 -23.11 9.99
N ARG A 625 -8.96 -24.05 10.88
CA ARG A 625 -9.42 -23.73 12.24
C ARG A 625 -8.33 -23.08 13.10
N GLY A 626 -8.77 -22.27 14.06
CA GLY A 626 -7.92 -21.60 15.04
C GLY A 626 -7.54 -20.19 14.62
N THR A 627 -6.40 -19.74 15.12
CA THR A 627 -5.94 -18.36 15.04
C THR A 627 -5.15 -18.07 13.76
N HIS A 628 -4.81 -16.80 13.55
CA HIS A 628 -3.83 -16.43 12.54
C HIS A 628 -2.49 -17.15 12.76
N ALA A 629 -2.06 -17.29 14.01
CA ALA A 629 -0.82 -17.97 14.35
C ALA A 629 -0.84 -19.46 13.98
N ASP A 630 -1.95 -20.15 14.24
CA ASP A 630 -2.13 -21.57 13.89
C ASP A 630 -2.00 -21.80 12.37
N ARG A 631 -2.66 -20.95 11.58
CA ARG A 631 -2.60 -21.02 10.11
C ARG A 631 -1.21 -20.69 9.58
N VAL A 632 -0.52 -19.71 10.16
CA VAL A 632 0.88 -19.41 9.79
C VAL A 632 1.80 -20.59 10.14
N GLN A 633 1.67 -21.18 11.33
CA GLN A 633 2.44 -22.36 11.69
C GLN A 633 2.15 -23.53 10.76
N HIS A 634 0.88 -23.73 10.38
CA HIS A 634 0.46 -24.78 9.46
C HIS A 634 1.09 -24.60 8.08
N ALA A 635 0.98 -23.40 7.49
CA ALA A 635 1.65 -23.04 6.25
C ALA A 635 3.16 -23.30 6.32
N ARG A 636 3.81 -22.88 7.42
CA ARG A 636 5.25 -23.10 7.63
C ARG A 636 5.62 -24.57 7.73
N ARG A 637 4.80 -25.41 8.37
CA ARG A 637 5.03 -26.87 8.43
C ARG A 637 4.97 -27.48 7.03
N MET A 638 3.92 -27.16 6.26
CA MET A 638 3.79 -27.61 4.87
C MET A 638 5.00 -27.19 4.01
N MET A 639 5.44 -25.94 4.13
CA MET A 639 6.59 -25.43 3.39
C MET A 639 7.91 -26.10 3.82
N ALA A 640 8.08 -26.38 5.12
CA ALA A 640 9.27 -27.07 5.63
C ALA A 640 9.35 -28.54 5.18
N GLU A 641 8.20 -29.19 4.97
CA GLU A 641 8.12 -30.53 4.39
C GLU A 641 8.53 -30.51 2.92
N ALA A 642 7.98 -29.58 2.12
CA ALA A 642 8.33 -29.41 0.71
C ALA A 642 9.81 -29.03 0.49
N ALA A 643 10.41 -28.24 1.40
CA ALA A 643 11.80 -27.80 1.29
C ALA A 643 12.83 -28.93 1.41
N ARG A 644 12.48 -30.07 2.03
CA ARG A 644 13.40 -31.23 2.15
C ARG A 644 13.72 -31.89 0.81
N GLU A 645 13.02 -31.51 -0.26
CA GLU A 645 13.12 -32.11 -1.58
C GLU A 645 13.88 -31.24 -2.62
N THR A 646 14.30 -30.02 -2.26
CA THR A 646 14.95 -29.08 -3.21
C THR A 646 16.26 -28.52 -2.65
N PRO A 647 17.41 -28.66 -3.35
CA PRO A 647 18.64 -27.99 -2.96
C PRO A 647 18.49 -26.46 -3.05
N GLN A 648 18.79 -25.75 -1.97
CA GLN A 648 18.88 -24.29 -2.01
C GLN A 648 20.09 -23.86 -2.84
N SER A 649 19.90 -22.95 -3.79
CA SER A 649 21.00 -22.30 -4.49
C SER A 649 21.76 -21.42 -3.50
N ILE A 650 23.06 -21.67 -3.33
CA ILE A 650 23.92 -20.85 -2.48
C ILE A 650 24.25 -19.57 -3.26
N ILE A 651 23.63 -18.46 -2.88
CA ILE A 651 24.09 -17.11 -3.29
C ILE A 651 25.18 -16.70 -2.29
N ASP A 652 26.36 -16.31 -2.76
CA ASP A 652 27.45 -15.90 -1.87
C ASP A 652 27.03 -14.63 -1.12
N ALA A 653 27.02 -14.70 0.21
CA ALA A 653 26.63 -13.60 1.08
C ALA A 653 27.46 -12.31 0.86
N ARG A 654 28.62 -12.40 0.22
CA ARG A 654 29.49 -11.25 -0.10
C ARG A 654 29.03 -10.45 -1.31
N ASP A 655 28.27 -11.07 -2.23
CA ASP A 655 27.93 -10.48 -3.52
C ASP A 655 26.92 -9.32 -3.43
N TRP A 656 26.29 -9.15 -2.27
CA TRP A 656 25.21 -8.18 -2.06
C TRP A 656 25.46 -7.20 -0.90
N VAL A 657 26.71 -7.07 -0.44
CA VAL A 657 27.11 -6.01 0.52
C VAL A 657 27.34 -4.70 -0.21
N LEU A 658 26.65 -3.64 0.21
CA LEU A 658 26.84 -2.29 -0.33
C LEU A 658 27.75 -1.48 0.59
N ASP A 659 29.05 -1.51 0.29
CA ASP A 659 30.06 -0.66 0.92
C ASP A 659 30.30 0.60 0.07
N ALA A 660 29.61 1.69 0.40
CA ALA A 660 29.73 2.96 -0.31
C ALA A 660 31.16 3.52 -0.28
N ALA A 661 31.91 3.31 0.81
CA ALA A 661 33.29 3.78 0.90
C ALA A 661 34.20 3.01 -0.07
N ALA A 662 34.02 1.69 -0.17
CA ALA A 662 34.74 0.85 -1.13
C ALA A 662 34.39 1.16 -2.60
N LEU A 663 33.25 1.81 -2.86
CA LEU A 663 32.84 2.30 -4.17
C LEU A 663 33.33 3.73 -4.47
N GLY A 664 34.09 4.36 -3.56
CA GLY A 664 34.52 5.76 -3.71
C GLY A 664 33.40 6.78 -3.51
N LEU A 665 32.29 6.37 -2.88
CA LEU A 665 31.11 7.18 -2.61
C LEU A 665 31.12 7.77 -1.18
N SER A 666 32.30 8.02 -0.62
CA SER A 666 32.47 8.61 0.71
C SER A 666 31.73 9.94 0.82
N GLY A 667 30.83 10.07 1.80
CA GLY A 667 30.02 11.27 2.02
C GLY A 667 28.61 11.23 1.40
N VAL A 668 28.25 10.16 0.66
CA VAL A 668 26.84 9.83 0.42
C VAL A 668 26.27 9.30 1.74
N VAL A 669 25.55 10.16 2.46
CA VAL A 669 24.94 9.79 3.74
C VAL A 669 23.68 8.98 3.43
N SER A 670 23.65 7.70 3.77
CA SER A 670 22.39 7.09 4.19
C SER A 670 22.07 7.68 5.56
N GLU A 671 20.85 8.19 5.81
CA GLU A 671 20.47 8.40 7.21
C GLU A 671 20.67 7.06 7.91
N LYS A 672 21.63 7.01 8.85
CA LYS A 672 21.66 5.94 9.83
C LYS A 672 20.34 5.96 10.56
N SER A 673 19.81 4.77 10.87
CA SER A 673 18.75 4.59 11.85
C SER A 673 18.99 5.52 13.06
N PRO A 674 17.97 6.18 13.62
CA PRO A 674 18.11 7.07 14.77
C PRO A 674 18.48 6.29 16.03
N ARG A 675 19.66 5.66 16.05
CA ARG A 675 20.27 5.04 17.23
C ARG A 675 21.05 6.05 18.08
N GLU A 676 21.12 7.31 17.65
CA GLU A 676 21.80 8.36 18.40
C GLU A 676 20.90 9.60 18.56
N GLY A 677 20.30 9.72 19.74
CA GLY A 677 20.08 11.01 20.38
C GLY A 677 18.66 11.56 20.38
N HIS A 678 17.77 10.96 21.16
CA HIS A 678 16.79 11.74 21.94
C HIS A 678 16.99 11.38 23.42
N ALA A 679 17.72 12.25 24.12
CA ALA A 679 17.77 12.35 25.57
C ALA A 679 16.79 13.43 26.03
#